data_AF-A0A1F6H3G7-F1
#
_entry.id   AF-A0A1F6H3G7-F1
#
_cell.length_a   1.000
_cell.length_b   1.000
_cell.length_c   1.000
_cell.angle_alpha   90.00
_cell.angle_beta   90.00
_cell.angle_gamma   90.00
#
_symmetry.space_group_name_H-M   'P 1'
#
loop_
_entity.id
_entity.type
_entity.pdbx_description
1 polymer ?
#
loop_
_entity_poly.entity_id
_entity_poly.type
_entity_poly.pdbx_seq_one_letter_code
_entity_poly.pdbx_strand_id
1 'polypeptide(L)'
;MGAWGKESFIVHQSYIGPKGKIFSGTLSPDGKYVVIIDKSQTLRVWRYSNGRPLKAIKTGTHRPLVGIFHPSRNLYFTGGQDGKIEVWDIARGIKVQSLSGQAGPVEALAISKDGELLLSGGRDKLILLWRLDRYKVSKKITEISGQVVSLDFHPNNKTIAWANGAGEVKVWDTDAGVLLGAHKLHGRFVSQVLFHPQGQHIASAGADNSVIFWDYKTKKTAKKIEGHQKPVTGISFNLRGEEMVSCSLDGTIKVWDLRKDKVTEDLNLVEKPVTGCIYGNNAKSILGVFENTYVRGWNLGENGFVASLDGHKKAIAALDTSKTGYFLLSLSIDNQLKLWDLQSSRLVKDIVLPPEHKVESLRFSPDGSQFATGGNNGDTKIWSRSSGKVLVELSGHKGKITSLDFSPTEKFLVTAGADKQLILWDLTTKRPVFQREIHNGQINMVRYSPDGDWIGTGSADKTAKVFRAFDQQMMYTFSDAERGIRAIAFSPLKDYFATASDDNTLRLYEMGNGQAKEPLKGHEFIISDIAFSPNGKALVSASRDKTVRLWDVRGSKFIRTLIGQEDQITAISESPDGKFLSIGNQNGSISLIRLPKDIFEGKGVLPSEKEAEEVPLVVPTGPEASAEENQEPEKPPAREYSDKDIMEEQAGNSRDTVFDAPVVAVDEELLALKARLNSLLMEKNVCKLHDDIESVALKVLARSPEDQAAYYGLIQVYGLNQDLQAVFLLAKIGAAAKLDQETYKFANPDTVNLFFKTWVDSVFNLSVAEGAEVNLEFIDCNNDIQKGSMPKNLLYFELPVETVETLINNGVSLDFRAFADLGRQSDTFRNRLFGLVEAVDAGETRIDTAILGQYAPKTHESGFGTLKLDMTGVEQFSTGTKRVTFLVKRQSKNWQTFMTDTDRKKTLILLKGEYYLKVNDRVKSAFEVKAGEEITEKIQ
;
A
#
# COMPACT_ATOMS: atom_id res chain seq x y z
N MET A 1 -16.44 11.28 -32.08
CA MET A 1 -17.65 10.56 -31.60
C MET A 1 -17.48 9.07 -31.85
N GLY A 2 -18.22 8.23 -31.15
CA GLY A 2 -17.99 6.78 -31.06
C GLY A 2 -17.80 6.41 -29.59
N ALA A 3 -18.76 5.68 -29.01
CA ALA A 3 -18.82 5.47 -27.57
C ALA A 3 -17.92 4.30 -27.14
N TRP A 4 -16.95 4.61 -26.28
CA TRP A 4 -16.25 3.64 -25.46
C TRP A 4 -16.65 3.89 -24.01
N GLY A 5 -17.04 2.84 -23.29
CA GLY A 5 -17.40 2.94 -21.88
C GLY A 5 -16.17 3.30 -21.03
N LYS A 6 -16.39 3.99 -19.90
CA LYS A 6 -15.37 4.06 -18.86
C LYS A 6 -15.32 2.70 -18.17
N GLU A 7 -14.29 1.92 -18.44
CA GLU A 7 -14.08 0.67 -17.72
C GLU A 7 -13.51 0.96 -16.32
N SER A 8 -14.39 0.93 -15.33
CA SER A 8 -14.09 1.11 -13.91
C SER A 8 -13.50 -0.18 -13.33
N PHE A 9 -12.21 -0.42 -13.52
CA PHE A 9 -11.50 -1.59 -12.97
C PHE A 9 -11.24 -1.47 -11.46
N ILE A 10 -12.33 -1.51 -10.70
CA ILE A 10 -12.35 -1.44 -9.24
C ILE A 10 -11.48 -2.56 -8.64
N VAL A 11 -10.63 -2.20 -7.68
CA VAL A 11 -9.90 -3.16 -6.83
C VAL A 11 -10.90 -4.08 -6.14
N HIS A 12 -10.84 -5.37 -6.45
CA HIS A 12 -11.82 -6.35 -5.99
C HIS A 12 -11.20 -7.49 -5.17
N GLN A 13 -11.90 -7.89 -4.12
CA GLN A 13 -11.43 -8.85 -3.12
C GLN A 13 -12.31 -10.10 -3.12
N SER A 14 -11.75 -11.25 -3.49
CA SER A 14 -12.44 -12.54 -3.44
C SER A 14 -12.27 -13.23 -2.07
N TYR A 15 -13.40 -13.49 -1.39
CA TYR A 15 -13.51 -14.24 -0.14
C TYR A 15 -13.82 -15.70 -0.45
N ILE A 16 -12.78 -16.53 -0.55
CA ILE A 16 -12.87 -17.91 -1.03
C ILE A 16 -13.35 -18.85 0.09
N GLY A 17 -14.46 -19.55 -0.15
CA GLY A 17 -14.96 -20.65 0.67
C GLY A 17 -14.44 -22.02 0.20
N PRO A 18 -14.76 -23.11 0.92
CA PRO A 18 -14.53 -24.47 0.42
C PRO A 18 -15.41 -24.73 -0.83
N LYS A 19 -14.90 -25.51 -1.80
CA LYS A 19 -15.60 -25.75 -3.07
C LYS A 19 -17.02 -26.28 -2.86
N GLY A 20 -18.01 -25.54 -3.36
CA GLY A 20 -19.43 -25.86 -3.21
C GLY A 20 -20.30 -24.63 -2.94
N LYS A 21 -21.62 -24.86 -2.89
CA LYS A 21 -22.61 -23.79 -2.85
C LYS A 21 -22.47 -22.86 -1.65
N ILE A 22 -22.53 -21.56 -1.91
CA ILE A 22 -22.74 -20.52 -0.89
C ILE A 22 -24.24 -20.26 -0.81
N PHE A 23 -24.80 -20.31 0.39
CA PHE A 23 -26.23 -20.09 0.62
C PHE A 23 -26.56 -18.60 0.81
N SER A 24 -25.69 -17.88 1.52
CA SER A 24 -25.84 -16.45 1.78
C SER A 24 -24.46 -15.82 2.02
N GLY A 25 -24.30 -14.55 1.65
CA GLY A 25 -23.13 -13.74 1.93
C GLY A 25 -23.56 -12.32 2.30
N THR A 26 -23.03 -11.79 3.39
CA THR A 26 -23.44 -10.52 4.00
C THR A 26 -22.26 -9.61 4.33
N LEU A 27 -22.51 -8.31 4.30
CA LEU A 27 -21.60 -7.24 4.72
C LEU A 27 -22.11 -6.65 6.04
N SER A 28 -21.21 -6.38 7.00
CA SER A 28 -21.60 -5.76 8.26
C SER A 28 -22.04 -4.30 8.09
N PRO A 29 -22.92 -3.77 8.96
CA PRO A 29 -23.43 -2.39 8.83
C PRO A 29 -22.36 -1.29 8.93
N ASP A 30 -21.18 -1.62 9.47
CA ASP A 30 -20.01 -0.74 9.56
C ASP A 30 -18.98 -0.95 8.43
N GLY A 31 -19.28 -1.83 7.47
CA GLY A 31 -18.42 -2.17 6.34
C GLY A 31 -17.14 -2.94 6.69
N LYS A 32 -16.93 -3.38 7.95
CA LYS A 32 -15.67 -3.99 8.38
C LYS A 32 -15.59 -5.51 8.16
N TYR A 33 -16.70 -6.22 8.03
CA TYR A 33 -16.73 -7.68 8.03
C TYR A 33 -17.58 -8.26 6.90
N VAL A 34 -17.08 -9.32 6.27
CA VAL A 34 -17.90 -10.22 5.42
C VAL A 34 -18.20 -11.48 6.21
N VAL A 35 -19.46 -11.91 6.20
CA VAL A 35 -19.87 -13.22 6.69
C VAL A 35 -20.49 -14.02 5.55
N ILE A 36 -20.04 -15.26 5.32
CA ILE A 36 -20.67 -16.16 4.35
C ILE A 36 -21.11 -17.45 5.02
N ILE A 37 -22.17 -18.04 4.47
CA ILE A 37 -22.77 -19.30 4.89
C ILE A 37 -22.47 -20.34 3.80
N ASP A 38 -21.54 -21.25 4.09
CA ASP A 38 -21.06 -22.24 3.12
C ASP A 38 -21.79 -23.60 3.20
N LYS A 39 -21.62 -24.43 2.16
CA LYS A 39 -22.11 -25.82 2.08
C LYS A 39 -21.68 -26.69 3.27
N SER A 40 -20.59 -26.34 3.97
CA SER A 40 -20.07 -27.07 5.13
C SER A 40 -20.68 -26.65 6.47
N GLN A 41 -21.80 -25.88 6.45
CA GLN A 41 -22.53 -25.45 7.65
C GLN A 41 -21.59 -24.68 8.61
N THR A 42 -20.82 -23.78 8.02
CA THR A 42 -19.86 -22.93 8.72
C THR A 42 -20.09 -21.47 8.34
N LEU A 43 -20.24 -20.61 9.36
CA LEU A 43 -20.21 -19.16 9.19
C LEU A 43 -18.75 -18.72 9.16
N ARG A 44 -18.27 -18.30 7.99
CA ARG A 44 -16.90 -17.80 7.83
C ARG A 44 -16.91 -16.28 7.85
N VAL A 45 -15.94 -15.71 8.57
CA VAL A 45 -15.85 -14.29 8.87
C VAL A 45 -14.50 -13.78 8.37
N TRP A 46 -14.51 -12.74 7.53
CA TRP A 46 -13.31 -12.04 7.05
C TRP A 46 -13.38 -10.55 7.37
N ARG A 47 -12.23 -9.88 7.43
CA ARG A 47 -12.17 -8.42 7.36
C ARG A 47 -12.38 -7.97 5.92
N TYR A 48 -13.27 -6.99 5.69
CA TYR A 48 -13.60 -6.52 4.34
C TYR A 48 -12.42 -5.78 3.68
N SER A 49 -11.71 -4.92 4.41
CA SER A 49 -10.67 -4.05 3.82
C SER A 49 -9.39 -4.75 3.35
N ASN A 50 -9.20 -6.03 3.69
CA ASN A 50 -8.01 -6.77 3.26
C ASN A 50 -8.22 -8.28 3.10
N GLY A 51 -9.45 -8.80 3.20
CA GLY A 51 -9.74 -10.23 3.00
C GLY A 51 -9.08 -11.18 3.99
N ARG A 52 -8.53 -10.67 5.11
CA ARG A 52 -7.95 -11.52 6.15
C ARG A 52 -9.05 -12.37 6.78
N PRO A 53 -8.94 -13.72 6.78
CA PRO A 53 -9.85 -14.58 7.53
C PRO A 53 -9.70 -14.30 9.03
N LEU A 54 -10.83 -14.16 9.71
CA LEU A 54 -10.90 -13.87 11.14
C LEU A 54 -11.40 -15.08 11.92
N LYS A 55 -12.51 -15.69 11.49
CA LYS A 55 -13.16 -16.83 12.19
C LYS A 55 -13.84 -17.79 11.22
N ALA A 56 -13.99 -19.04 11.64
CA ALA A 56 -14.84 -20.05 11.03
C ALA A 56 -15.65 -20.73 12.14
N ILE A 57 -16.95 -20.41 12.22
CA ILE A 57 -17.86 -20.82 13.29
C ILE A 57 -18.73 -21.94 12.74
N LYS A 58 -18.56 -23.18 13.22
CA LYS A 58 -19.40 -24.32 12.83
C LYS A 58 -20.78 -24.17 13.47
N THR A 59 -21.87 -24.32 12.70
CA THR A 59 -23.24 -24.21 13.25
C THR A 59 -23.76 -25.51 13.88
N GLY A 60 -22.99 -26.60 13.80
CA GLY A 60 -23.30 -27.86 14.46
C GLY A 60 -24.44 -28.59 13.77
N THR A 61 -25.59 -28.71 14.44
CA THR A 61 -26.80 -29.33 13.88
C THR A 61 -27.69 -28.35 13.12
N HIS A 62 -27.55 -27.05 13.37
CA HIS A 62 -28.30 -26.02 12.65
C HIS A 62 -27.79 -25.89 11.22
N ARG A 63 -28.71 -25.84 10.25
CA ARG A 63 -28.43 -25.81 8.81
C ARG A 63 -28.82 -24.45 8.21
N PRO A 64 -27.99 -23.41 8.39
CA PRO A 64 -28.32 -22.06 7.94
C PRO A 64 -28.44 -21.98 6.41
N LEU A 65 -29.44 -21.22 5.95
CA LEU A 65 -29.71 -20.93 4.53
C LEU A 65 -29.57 -19.42 4.26
N VAL A 66 -30.14 -18.60 5.13
CA VAL A 66 -30.12 -17.13 5.04
C VAL A 66 -29.50 -16.55 6.31
N GLY A 67 -28.87 -15.38 6.23
CA GLY A 67 -28.46 -14.64 7.42
C GLY A 67 -28.48 -13.13 7.24
N ILE A 68 -28.50 -12.41 8.37
CA ILE A 68 -28.60 -10.94 8.42
C ILE A 68 -27.92 -10.40 9.68
N PHE A 69 -27.28 -9.23 9.58
CA PHE A 69 -26.68 -8.52 10.71
C PHE A 69 -27.71 -7.70 11.49
N HIS A 70 -27.49 -7.53 12.79
CA HIS A 70 -28.16 -6.51 13.59
C HIS A 70 -27.62 -5.11 13.19
N PRO A 71 -28.47 -4.09 12.95
CA PRO A 71 -28.02 -2.81 12.40
C PRO A 71 -26.98 -2.08 13.28
N SER A 72 -27.10 -2.21 14.60
CA SER A 72 -26.29 -1.49 15.61
C SER A 72 -25.51 -2.38 16.60
N ARG A 73 -25.48 -3.71 16.42
CA ARG A 73 -24.83 -4.65 17.37
C ARG A 73 -24.05 -5.72 16.61
N ASN A 74 -23.00 -6.28 17.21
CA ASN A 74 -22.20 -7.38 16.63
C ASN A 74 -22.91 -8.76 16.65
N LEU A 75 -24.24 -8.75 16.49
CA LEU A 75 -25.07 -9.93 16.41
C LEU A 75 -25.41 -10.25 14.95
N TYR A 76 -25.43 -11.54 14.62
CA TYR A 76 -25.81 -12.06 13.32
C TYR A 76 -26.88 -13.13 13.51
N PHE A 77 -27.94 -13.08 12.73
CA PHE A 77 -29.06 -14.02 12.77
C PHE A 77 -28.96 -14.96 11.57
N THR A 78 -29.15 -16.27 11.76
CA THR A 78 -29.19 -17.25 10.67
C THR A 78 -30.48 -18.04 10.67
N GLY A 79 -31.25 -17.98 9.58
CA GLY A 79 -32.45 -18.78 9.36
C GLY A 79 -32.08 -20.12 8.73
N GLY A 80 -32.60 -21.22 9.27
CA GLY A 80 -32.17 -22.57 8.88
C GLY A 80 -33.24 -23.46 8.24
N GLN A 81 -32.76 -24.52 7.61
CA GLN A 81 -33.56 -25.63 7.05
C GLN A 81 -34.34 -26.40 8.15
N ASP A 82 -33.94 -26.23 9.41
CA ASP A 82 -34.55 -26.80 10.62
C ASP A 82 -35.70 -25.96 11.20
N GLY A 83 -36.12 -24.88 10.54
CA GLY A 83 -37.19 -23.98 11.02
C GLY A 83 -36.79 -23.11 12.21
N LYS A 84 -35.50 -23.08 12.55
CA LYS A 84 -34.94 -22.27 13.64
C LYS A 84 -34.25 -21.03 13.10
N ILE A 85 -34.06 -20.07 14.00
CA ILE A 85 -33.15 -18.94 13.80
C ILE A 85 -32.12 -18.98 14.91
N GLU A 86 -30.83 -19.06 14.58
CA GLU A 86 -29.76 -18.98 15.58
C GLU A 86 -29.11 -17.60 15.60
N VAL A 87 -28.81 -17.11 16.79
CA VAL A 87 -28.25 -15.77 17.04
C VAL A 87 -26.79 -15.93 17.45
N TRP A 88 -25.89 -15.27 16.73
CA TRP A 88 -24.44 -15.41 16.88
C TRP A 88 -23.81 -14.08 17.25
N ASP A 89 -22.95 -14.07 18.27
CA ASP A 89 -22.01 -12.97 18.48
C ASP A 89 -20.80 -13.25 17.57
N ILE A 90 -20.67 -12.46 16.50
CA ILE A 90 -19.59 -12.64 15.51
C ILE A 90 -18.23 -12.20 16.06
N ALA A 91 -18.22 -11.20 16.94
CA ALA A 91 -16.99 -10.70 17.55
C ALA A 91 -16.39 -11.73 18.52
N ARG A 92 -17.21 -12.39 19.35
CA ARG A 92 -16.79 -13.50 20.22
C ARG A 92 -16.68 -14.83 19.48
N GLY A 93 -17.53 -15.08 18.49
CA GLY A 93 -17.59 -16.32 17.72
C GLY A 93 -18.44 -17.42 18.36
N ILE A 94 -19.47 -17.05 19.12
CA ILE A 94 -20.30 -17.95 19.93
C ILE A 94 -21.78 -17.81 19.58
N LYS A 95 -22.56 -18.87 19.79
CA LYS A 95 -24.02 -18.79 19.77
C LYS A 95 -24.52 -18.14 21.06
N VAL A 96 -25.41 -17.17 20.91
CA VAL A 96 -26.05 -16.39 21.99
C VAL A 96 -27.42 -16.96 22.33
N GLN A 97 -28.22 -17.30 21.31
CA GLN A 97 -29.60 -17.75 21.49
C GLN A 97 -30.08 -18.61 20.30
N SER A 98 -31.11 -19.43 20.51
CA SER A 98 -31.86 -20.10 19.45
C SER A 98 -33.34 -19.71 19.53
N LEU A 99 -33.95 -19.41 18.39
CA LEU A 99 -35.38 -19.13 18.23
C LEU A 99 -36.05 -20.30 17.51
N SER A 100 -37.26 -20.68 17.93
CA SER A 100 -38.04 -21.78 17.35
C SER A 100 -39.51 -21.41 17.27
N GLY A 101 -40.14 -21.60 16.11
CA GLY A 101 -41.54 -21.20 15.91
C GLY A 101 -42.09 -21.38 14.49
N GLN A 102 -41.21 -21.48 13.48
CA GLN A 102 -41.58 -21.95 12.14
C GLN A 102 -41.55 -23.48 12.09
N ALA A 103 -42.39 -24.05 11.23
CA ALA A 103 -42.56 -25.49 11.04
C ALA A 103 -41.83 -26.02 9.79
N GLY A 104 -41.28 -25.12 8.97
CA GLY A 104 -40.48 -25.45 7.78
C GLY A 104 -39.29 -24.51 7.62
N PRO A 105 -38.46 -24.70 6.57
CA PRO A 105 -37.25 -23.91 6.34
C PRO A 105 -37.49 -22.40 6.36
N VAL A 106 -36.64 -21.68 7.10
CA VAL A 106 -36.58 -20.21 7.09
C VAL A 106 -35.72 -19.80 5.90
N GLU A 107 -36.33 -19.12 4.93
CA GLU A 107 -35.65 -18.72 3.68
C GLU A 107 -35.52 -17.20 3.52
N ALA A 108 -36.32 -16.42 4.25
CA ALA A 108 -36.25 -14.96 4.28
C ALA A 108 -36.16 -14.42 5.72
N LEU A 109 -35.30 -13.42 5.93
CA LEU A 109 -35.15 -12.65 7.16
C LEU A 109 -35.04 -11.16 6.82
N ALA A 110 -35.65 -10.31 7.65
CA ALA A 110 -35.39 -8.87 7.68
C ALA A 110 -35.43 -8.35 9.11
N ILE A 111 -34.76 -7.24 9.39
CA ILE A 111 -34.67 -6.63 10.72
C ILE A 111 -35.08 -5.16 10.63
N SER A 112 -35.79 -4.66 11.64
CA SER A 112 -36.25 -3.27 11.68
C SER A 112 -35.06 -2.31 11.82
N LYS A 113 -35.25 -1.05 11.41
CA LYS A 113 -34.16 -0.05 11.36
C LYS A 113 -33.57 0.29 12.74
N ASP A 114 -34.36 0.10 13.81
CA ASP A 114 -33.95 0.24 15.21
C ASP A 114 -33.25 -1.01 15.78
N GLY A 115 -33.44 -2.19 15.16
CA GLY A 115 -32.98 -3.48 15.69
C GLY A 115 -33.86 -4.09 16.78
N GLU A 116 -35.09 -3.59 17.01
CA GLU A 116 -36.00 -4.16 18.01
C GLU A 116 -36.81 -5.36 17.49
N LEU A 117 -37.07 -5.43 16.19
CA LEU A 117 -37.95 -6.41 15.56
C LEU A 117 -37.23 -7.20 14.47
N LEU A 118 -37.41 -8.52 14.47
CA LEU A 118 -36.98 -9.42 13.40
C LEU A 118 -38.22 -10.01 12.72
N LEU A 119 -38.22 -10.08 11.41
CA LEU A 119 -39.17 -10.87 10.63
C LEU A 119 -38.49 -12.16 10.15
N SER A 120 -39.24 -13.25 10.15
CA SER A 120 -38.83 -14.48 9.46
C SER A 120 -39.96 -15.04 8.60
N GLY A 121 -39.61 -15.52 7.41
CA GLY A 121 -40.52 -16.11 6.44
C GLY A 121 -39.94 -17.39 5.83
N GLY A 122 -40.83 -18.30 5.43
CA GLY A 122 -40.41 -19.62 4.95
C GLY A 122 -41.45 -20.36 4.10
N ARG A 123 -41.16 -21.64 3.84
CA ARG A 123 -42.01 -22.53 3.03
C ARG A 123 -43.27 -23.02 3.74
N ASP A 124 -43.32 -22.86 5.06
CA ASP A 124 -44.49 -23.16 5.89
C ASP A 124 -45.63 -22.13 5.74
N LYS A 125 -45.47 -21.14 4.85
CA LYS A 125 -46.45 -20.08 4.57
C LYS A 125 -46.76 -19.25 5.81
N LEU A 126 -45.74 -19.02 6.65
CA LEU A 126 -45.82 -18.17 7.82
C LEU A 126 -44.88 -16.98 7.67
N ILE A 127 -45.31 -15.83 8.19
CA ILE A 127 -44.41 -14.75 8.59
C ILE A 127 -44.54 -14.60 10.11
N LEU A 128 -43.41 -14.66 10.81
CA LEU A 128 -43.33 -14.40 12.24
C LEU A 128 -42.63 -13.07 12.49
N LEU A 129 -43.27 -12.22 13.27
CA LEU A 129 -42.68 -11.02 13.83
C LEU A 129 -42.18 -11.36 15.25
N TRP A 130 -40.88 -11.22 15.47
CA TRP A 130 -40.20 -11.47 16.73
C TRP A 130 -39.78 -10.14 17.35
N ARG A 131 -39.96 -9.97 18.67
CA ARG A 131 -39.25 -8.92 19.41
C ARG A 131 -37.90 -9.46 19.91
N LEU A 132 -36.85 -8.68 19.70
CA LEU A 132 -35.47 -8.98 20.09
C LEU A 132 -35.14 -8.54 21.52
N ASP A 133 -36.07 -7.89 22.23
CA ASP A 133 -35.98 -7.58 23.66
C ASP A 133 -36.02 -8.84 24.54
N ARG A 134 -36.83 -9.82 24.15
CA ARG A 134 -37.16 -11.04 24.90
C ARG A 134 -37.08 -12.31 24.05
N TYR A 135 -36.66 -12.19 22.78
CA TYR A 135 -36.51 -13.30 21.83
C TYR A 135 -37.79 -14.13 21.64
N LYS A 136 -38.95 -13.46 21.55
CA LYS A 136 -40.28 -14.09 21.44
C LYS A 136 -41.05 -13.58 20.23
N VAL A 137 -41.86 -14.47 19.63
CA VAL A 137 -42.86 -14.11 18.63
C VAL A 137 -43.87 -13.14 19.26
N SER A 138 -44.09 -11.99 18.65
CA SER A 138 -45.10 -11.00 19.03
C SER A 138 -46.32 -11.01 18.11
N LYS A 139 -46.16 -11.39 16.85
CA LYS A 139 -47.28 -11.55 15.90
C LYS A 139 -46.97 -12.66 14.90
N LYS A 140 -48.00 -13.39 14.47
CA LYS A 140 -47.93 -14.47 13.48
C LYS A 140 -48.93 -14.16 12.37
N ILE A 141 -48.47 -14.19 11.12
CA ILE A 141 -49.29 -13.95 9.93
C ILE A 141 -49.43 -15.29 9.20
N THR A 142 -50.68 -15.71 8.96
CA THR A 142 -51.06 -17.04 8.45
C THR A 142 -51.78 -17.02 7.11
N GLU A 143 -52.32 -15.88 6.68
CA GLU A 143 -53.15 -15.76 5.47
C GLU A 143 -52.27 -15.57 4.21
N ILE A 144 -51.33 -16.51 4.02
CA ILE A 144 -50.22 -16.39 3.06
C ILE A 144 -50.43 -17.38 1.91
N SER A 145 -50.77 -16.83 0.75
CA SER A 145 -50.94 -17.56 -0.50
C SER A 145 -49.59 -17.83 -1.20
N GLY A 146 -48.74 -18.68 -0.59
CA GLY A 146 -47.46 -19.14 -1.16
C GLY A 146 -46.34 -19.31 -0.13
N GLN A 147 -45.15 -19.71 -0.58
CA GLN A 147 -43.92 -19.63 0.24
C GLN A 147 -43.42 -18.18 0.28
N VAL A 148 -42.78 -17.76 1.37
CA VAL A 148 -42.23 -16.40 1.48
C VAL A 148 -40.81 -16.38 0.95
N VAL A 149 -40.60 -15.82 -0.24
CA VAL A 149 -39.30 -15.81 -0.93
C VAL A 149 -38.41 -14.64 -0.48
N SER A 150 -39.04 -13.49 -0.25
CA SER A 150 -38.37 -12.26 0.20
C SER A 150 -39.36 -11.40 0.95
N LEU A 151 -38.86 -10.65 1.94
CA LEU A 151 -39.64 -9.74 2.79
C LEU A 151 -38.73 -8.62 3.31
N ASP A 152 -39.32 -7.47 3.64
CA ASP A 152 -38.61 -6.30 4.18
C ASP A 152 -39.50 -5.40 5.05
N PHE A 153 -38.87 -4.58 5.91
CA PHE A 153 -39.50 -3.57 6.75
C PHE A 153 -39.53 -2.19 6.06
N HIS A 154 -40.68 -1.51 6.11
CA HIS A 154 -40.71 -0.08 5.82
C HIS A 154 -39.93 0.67 6.92
N PRO A 155 -39.23 1.78 6.60
CA PRO A 155 -38.54 2.65 7.58
C PRO A 155 -39.39 3.26 8.72
N ASN A 156 -40.66 2.84 8.88
CA ASN A 156 -41.56 3.21 9.98
C ASN A 156 -41.73 2.08 11.03
N ASN A 157 -41.13 0.91 10.77
CA ASN A 157 -41.18 -0.32 11.56
C ASN A 157 -42.62 -0.86 11.85
N LYS A 158 -43.63 -0.35 11.12
CA LYS A 158 -45.07 -0.68 11.24
C LYS A 158 -45.69 -1.25 9.96
N THR A 159 -44.99 -1.16 8.83
CA THR A 159 -45.44 -1.66 7.54
C THR A 159 -44.38 -2.62 6.99
N ILE A 160 -44.81 -3.74 6.40
CA ILE A 160 -43.93 -4.76 5.83
C ILE A 160 -44.34 -5.09 4.40
N ALA A 161 -43.38 -5.44 3.56
CA ALA A 161 -43.58 -5.90 2.20
C ALA A 161 -43.04 -7.33 2.07
N TRP A 162 -43.70 -8.18 1.29
CA TRP A 162 -43.23 -9.54 1.04
C TRP A 162 -43.70 -10.06 -0.32
N ALA A 163 -42.99 -11.06 -0.84
CA ALA A 163 -43.24 -11.66 -2.14
C ALA A 163 -43.41 -13.19 -2.04
N ASN A 164 -44.40 -13.72 -2.77
CA ASN A 164 -44.78 -15.15 -2.75
C ASN A 164 -44.16 -15.99 -3.88
N GLY A 165 -43.28 -15.39 -4.70
CA GLY A 165 -42.72 -16.02 -5.90
C GLY A 165 -43.67 -16.08 -7.10
N ALA A 166 -44.93 -15.66 -7.02
CA ALA A 166 -45.91 -15.75 -8.12
C ALA A 166 -45.99 -14.49 -9.02
N GLY A 167 -44.98 -13.61 -8.94
CA GLY A 167 -44.99 -12.27 -9.57
C GLY A 167 -45.71 -11.20 -8.74
N GLU A 168 -46.18 -11.56 -7.54
CA GLU A 168 -47.02 -10.74 -6.67
C GLU A 168 -46.23 -10.24 -5.44
N VAL A 169 -46.38 -8.94 -5.16
CA VAL A 169 -45.88 -8.28 -3.94
C VAL A 169 -47.08 -7.88 -3.09
N LYS A 170 -47.01 -8.16 -1.77
CA LYS A 170 -48.04 -7.81 -0.79
C LYS A 170 -47.48 -6.90 0.28
N VAL A 171 -48.30 -5.95 0.73
CA VAL A 171 -47.96 -4.99 1.78
C VAL A 171 -48.95 -5.12 2.92
N TRP A 172 -48.42 -5.25 4.14
CA TRP A 172 -49.18 -5.48 5.36
C TRP A 172 -48.86 -4.40 6.40
N ASP A 173 -49.86 -4.00 7.17
CA ASP A 173 -49.67 -3.25 8.41
C ASP A 173 -49.46 -4.24 9.57
N THR A 174 -48.36 -4.09 10.33
CA THR A 174 -48.06 -5.02 11.43
C THR A 174 -48.81 -4.71 12.70
N ASP A 175 -49.27 -3.47 12.91
CA ASP A 175 -50.05 -3.09 14.10
C ASP A 175 -51.49 -3.54 13.93
N ALA A 176 -52.17 -3.07 12.89
CA ALA A 176 -53.53 -3.47 12.54
C ALA A 176 -53.61 -4.94 12.10
N GLY A 177 -52.56 -5.48 11.48
CA GLY A 177 -52.52 -6.87 11.01
C GLY A 177 -53.29 -7.12 9.72
N VAL A 178 -53.46 -6.10 8.87
CA VAL A 178 -54.28 -6.15 7.66
C VAL A 178 -53.44 -6.01 6.39
N LEU A 179 -53.91 -6.63 5.31
CA LEU A 179 -53.38 -6.45 3.96
C LEU A 179 -53.76 -5.05 3.42
N LEU A 180 -52.77 -4.18 3.21
CA LEU A 180 -52.96 -2.84 2.63
C LEU A 180 -53.08 -2.87 1.09
N GLY A 181 -52.39 -3.82 0.46
CA GLY A 181 -52.41 -4.02 -0.99
C GLY A 181 -51.68 -5.27 -1.44
N ALA A 182 -52.10 -5.83 -2.57
CA ALA A 182 -51.50 -6.98 -3.23
C ALA A 182 -51.47 -6.70 -4.74
N HIS A 183 -50.28 -6.70 -5.35
CA HIS A 183 -50.09 -6.26 -6.73
C HIS A 183 -49.16 -7.21 -7.49
N LYS A 184 -49.62 -7.68 -8.65
CA LYS A 184 -48.82 -8.47 -9.59
C LYS A 184 -47.99 -7.53 -10.46
N LEU A 185 -46.82 -7.15 -9.96
CA LEU A 185 -45.90 -6.22 -10.64
C LEU A 185 -45.11 -6.90 -11.76
N HIS A 186 -44.71 -8.16 -11.56
CA HIS A 186 -43.85 -8.90 -12.48
C HIS A 186 -44.61 -9.95 -13.29
N GLY A 187 -44.17 -10.16 -14.54
CA GLY A 187 -44.70 -11.20 -15.42
C GLY A 187 -44.22 -12.61 -15.07
N ARG A 188 -43.16 -12.70 -14.25
CA ARG A 188 -42.54 -13.93 -13.74
C ARG A 188 -42.28 -13.81 -12.24
N PHE A 189 -41.58 -14.77 -11.63
CA PHE A 189 -41.31 -14.75 -10.19
C PHE A 189 -40.56 -13.49 -9.75
N VAL A 190 -40.90 -13.01 -8.55
CA VAL A 190 -40.14 -11.97 -7.83
C VAL A 190 -39.02 -12.68 -7.07
N SER A 191 -37.78 -12.21 -7.21
CA SER A 191 -36.61 -12.73 -6.50
C SER A 191 -36.41 -12.03 -5.15
N GLN A 192 -36.50 -10.70 -5.14
CA GLN A 192 -36.33 -9.88 -3.95
C GLN A 192 -37.32 -8.69 -3.93
N VAL A 193 -37.74 -8.29 -2.74
CA VAL A 193 -38.46 -7.03 -2.48
C VAL A 193 -37.73 -6.24 -1.39
N LEU A 194 -37.64 -4.92 -1.55
CA LEU A 194 -37.10 -3.98 -0.55
C LEU A 194 -37.93 -2.69 -0.53
N PHE A 195 -38.03 -2.04 0.62
CA PHE A 195 -38.42 -0.64 0.67
C PHE A 195 -37.27 0.27 0.25
N HIS A 196 -37.61 1.37 -0.39
CA HIS A 196 -36.70 2.49 -0.56
C HIS A 196 -36.36 3.09 0.83
N PRO A 197 -35.10 3.49 1.12
CA PRO A 197 -34.70 4.01 2.43
C PRO A 197 -35.50 5.22 2.96
N GLN A 198 -36.21 5.94 2.09
CA GLN A 198 -37.07 7.08 2.43
C GLN A 198 -38.56 6.68 2.61
N GLY A 199 -38.92 5.40 2.45
CA GLY A 199 -40.28 4.87 2.63
C GLY A 199 -41.30 5.23 1.54
N GLN A 200 -40.88 5.96 0.50
CA GLN A 200 -41.78 6.44 -0.56
C GLN A 200 -42.25 5.33 -1.50
N HIS A 201 -41.35 4.38 -1.80
CA HIS A 201 -41.55 3.34 -2.81
C HIS A 201 -41.09 1.99 -2.30
N ILE A 202 -41.63 0.92 -2.89
CA ILE A 202 -41.08 -0.44 -2.83
C ILE A 202 -40.40 -0.72 -4.16
N ALA A 203 -39.23 -1.36 -4.13
CA ALA A 203 -38.59 -1.94 -5.29
C ALA A 203 -38.71 -3.46 -5.26
N SER A 204 -39.08 -4.07 -6.38
CA SER A 204 -39.08 -5.52 -6.58
C SER A 204 -38.20 -5.91 -7.76
N ALA A 205 -37.41 -6.97 -7.58
CA ALA A 205 -36.55 -7.57 -8.59
C ALA A 205 -37.23 -8.80 -9.21
N GLY A 206 -37.14 -8.94 -10.54
CA GLY A 206 -37.92 -9.91 -11.30
C GLY A 206 -37.13 -10.87 -12.19
N ALA A 207 -37.70 -12.06 -12.36
CA ALA A 207 -37.29 -13.04 -13.37
C ALA A 207 -37.75 -12.71 -14.81
N ASP A 208 -38.31 -11.52 -15.00
CA ASP A 208 -38.51 -10.83 -16.28
C ASP A 208 -37.40 -9.79 -16.55
N ASN A 209 -36.23 -9.98 -15.92
CA ASN A 209 -35.00 -9.18 -16.07
C ASN A 209 -35.10 -7.71 -15.61
N SER A 210 -36.17 -7.35 -14.91
CA SER A 210 -36.46 -5.96 -14.53
C SER A 210 -36.44 -5.70 -13.02
N VAL A 211 -36.26 -4.43 -12.65
CA VAL A 211 -36.53 -3.92 -11.30
C VAL A 211 -37.67 -2.90 -11.39
N ILE A 212 -38.74 -3.11 -10.62
CA ILE A 212 -39.94 -2.26 -10.64
C ILE A 212 -40.03 -1.49 -9.33
N PHE A 213 -40.14 -0.16 -9.43
CA PHE A 213 -40.44 0.74 -8.32
C PHE A 213 -41.94 1.06 -8.32
N TRP A 214 -42.58 0.87 -7.17
CA TRP A 214 -44.03 0.95 -7.01
C TRP A 214 -44.39 1.72 -5.72
N ASP A 215 -45.33 2.66 -5.83
CA ASP A 215 -45.91 3.34 -4.67
C ASP A 215 -47.10 2.52 -4.15
N TYR A 216 -46.98 2.02 -2.93
CA TYR A 216 -47.99 1.18 -2.31
C TYR A 216 -49.24 1.91 -1.82
N LYS A 217 -49.18 3.24 -1.70
CA LYS A 217 -50.29 4.11 -1.26
C LYS A 217 -51.16 4.53 -2.44
N THR A 218 -50.56 5.07 -3.51
CA THR A 218 -51.30 5.37 -4.75
C THR A 218 -51.54 4.14 -5.64
N LYS A 219 -50.89 3.01 -5.32
CA LYS A 219 -50.97 1.73 -6.02
C LYS A 219 -50.43 1.75 -7.46
N LYS A 220 -49.68 2.80 -7.85
CA LYS A 220 -49.12 2.99 -9.18
C LYS A 220 -47.65 2.58 -9.28
N THR A 221 -47.28 2.02 -10.42
CA THR A 221 -45.86 1.87 -10.80
C THR A 221 -45.25 3.26 -11.00
N ALA A 222 -44.19 3.57 -10.25
CA ALA A 222 -43.49 4.84 -10.34
C ALA A 222 -42.41 4.81 -11.44
N LYS A 223 -41.69 3.69 -11.56
CA LYS A 223 -40.55 3.53 -12.49
C LYS A 223 -40.29 2.05 -12.75
N LYS A 224 -39.83 1.70 -13.96
CA LYS A 224 -39.31 0.38 -14.31
C LYS A 224 -37.90 0.54 -14.84
N ILE A 225 -36.96 -0.25 -14.32
CA ILE A 225 -35.57 -0.30 -14.74
C ILE A 225 -35.33 -1.64 -15.46
N GLU A 226 -34.73 -1.57 -16.64
CA GLU A 226 -34.34 -2.70 -17.49
C GLU A 226 -32.88 -2.51 -17.92
N GLY A 227 -32.16 -3.62 -18.17
CA GLY A 227 -30.75 -3.57 -18.55
C GLY A 227 -29.96 -4.86 -18.25
N HIS A 228 -30.52 -5.77 -17.44
CA HIS A 228 -30.01 -7.14 -17.32
C HIS A 228 -30.54 -8.03 -18.47
N GLN A 229 -29.74 -9.01 -18.89
CA GLN A 229 -30.09 -9.96 -19.95
C GLN A 229 -30.75 -11.24 -19.41
N LYS A 230 -30.70 -11.45 -18.10
CA LYS A 230 -31.29 -12.61 -17.39
C LYS A 230 -31.96 -12.17 -16.07
N PRO A 231 -32.72 -13.05 -15.39
CA PRO A 231 -33.36 -12.77 -14.11
C PRO A 231 -32.49 -12.02 -13.12
N VAL A 232 -33.01 -10.90 -12.61
CA VAL A 232 -32.38 -10.13 -11.53
C VAL A 232 -32.50 -10.99 -10.26
N THR A 233 -31.39 -11.34 -9.64
CA THR A 233 -31.34 -12.19 -8.45
C THR A 233 -31.44 -11.40 -7.15
N GLY A 234 -31.01 -10.14 -7.14
CA GLY A 234 -31.15 -9.27 -6.00
C GLY A 234 -30.94 -7.79 -6.28
N ILE A 235 -31.27 -6.98 -5.28
CA ILE A 235 -31.17 -5.52 -5.24
C ILE A 235 -30.71 -5.05 -3.85
N SER A 236 -30.06 -3.89 -3.79
CA SER A 236 -29.64 -3.25 -2.53
C SER A 236 -29.47 -1.73 -2.72
N PHE A 237 -29.84 -0.92 -1.74
CA PHE A 237 -29.74 0.55 -1.80
C PHE A 237 -28.57 1.09 -0.97
N ASN A 238 -28.00 2.24 -1.37
CA ASN A 238 -27.17 3.02 -0.45
C ASN A 238 -28.04 3.64 0.68
N LEU A 239 -27.41 4.07 1.78
CA LEU A 239 -28.13 4.59 2.97
C LEU A 239 -29.16 5.71 2.69
N ARG A 240 -28.95 6.51 1.64
CA ARG A 240 -29.82 7.64 1.28
C ARG A 240 -30.93 7.25 0.29
N GLY A 241 -30.84 6.08 -0.33
CA GLY A 241 -31.70 5.69 -1.45
C GLY A 241 -31.44 6.48 -2.73
N GLU A 242 -30.23 7.02 -2.89
CA GLU A 242 -29.83 7.81 -4.07
C GLU A 242 -29.26 6.92 -5.18
N GLU A 243 -28.70 5.77 -4.79
CA GLU A 243 -28.16 4.76 -5.68
C GLU A 243 -28.68 3.38 -5.29
N MET A 244 -28.71 2.48 -6.28
CA MET A 244 -29.05 1.07 -6.14
C MET A 244 -27.99 0.20 -6.81
N VAL A 245 -27.70 -0.96 -6.22
CA VAL A 245 -27.02 -2.08 -6.87
C VAL A 245 -28.08 -3.13 -7.26
N SER A 246 -28.00 -3.68 -8.46
CA SER A 246 -28.73 -4.88 -8.87
C SER A 246 -27.80 -5.94 -9.44
N CYS A 247 -28.16 -7.21 -9.31
CA CYS A 247 -27.36 -8.36 -9.78
C CYS A 247 -28.22 -9.38 -10.50
N SER A 248 -27.61 -10.18 -11.39
CA SER A 248 -28.36 -11.11 -12.26
C SER A 248 -27.63 -12.43 -12.54
N LEU A 249 -28.40 -13.43 -12.94
CA LEU A 249 -27.90 -14.68 -13.54
C LEU A 249 -27.10 -14.47 -14.85
N ASP A 250 -27.08 -13.26 -15.42
CA ASP A 250 -26.21 -12.89 -16.54
C ASP A 250 -24.75 -12.63 -16.14
N GLY A 251 -24.43 -12.64 -14.84
CA GLY A 251 -23.09 -12.42 -14.31
C GLY A 251 -22.78 -10.96 -13.95
N THR A 252 -23.62 -10.01 -14.35
CA THR A 252 -23.37 -8.57 -14.11
C THR A 252 -23.92 -8.11 -12.76
N ILE A 253 -23.22 -7.14 -12.16
CA ILE A 253 -23.71 -6.34 -11.04
C ILE A 253 -23.68 -4.88 -11.48
N LYS A 254 -24.83 -4.21 -11.53
CA LYS A 254 -24.97 -2.84 -12.05
C LYS A 254 -25.24 -1.86 -10.92
N VAL A 255 -24.53 -0.74 -10.93
CA VAL A 255 -24.74 0.39 -10.02
C VAL A 255 -25.57 1.44 -10.76
N TRP A 256 -26.65 1.91 -10.15
CA TRP A 256 -27.62 2.83 -10.75
C TRP A 256 -27.71 4.11 -9.95
N ASP A 257 -27.53 5.25 -10.61
CA ASP A 257 -27.95 6.55 -10.08
C ASP A 257 -29.47 6.68 -10.28
N LEU A 258 -30.22 6.74 -9.17
CA LEU A 258 -31.68 6.76 -9.21
C LEU A 258 -32.27 8.16 -9.48
N ARG A 259 -31.45 9.22 -9.46
CA ARG A 259 -31.83 10.59 -9.86
C ARG A 259 -31.58 10.85 -11.36
N LYS A 260 -30.53 10.24 -11.93
CA LYS A 260 -30.12 10.43 -13.34
C LYS A 260 -30.61 9.33 -14.29
N ASP A 261 -31.28 8.31 -13.76
CA ASP A 261 -31.86 7.17 -14.48
C ASP A 261 -30.84 6.42 -15.36
N LYS A 262 -29.61 6.26 -14.84
CA LYS A 262 -28.48 5.68 -15.57
C LYS A 262 -27.69 4.69 -14.71
N VAL A 263 -27.16 3.68 -15.37
CA VAL A 263 -26.04 2.89 -14.84
C VAL A 263 -24.84 3.84 -14.69
N THR A 264 -24.26 3.90 -13.50
CA THR A 264 -23.00 4.63 -13.25
C THR A 264 -21.80 3.72 -13.50
N GLU A 265 -21.84 2.49 -12.97
CA GLU A 265 -20.80 1.48 -13.12
C GLU A 265 -21.44 0.12 -13.48
N ASP A 266 -20.85 -0.61 -14.44
CA ASP A 266 -21.32 -1.92 -14.88
C ASP A 266 -20.25 -2.97 -14.57
N LEU A 267 -20.42 -3.69 -13.45
CA LEU A 267 -19.48 -4.71 -13.01
C LEU A 267 -19.74 -5.99 -13.79
N ASN A 268 -19.27 -6.01 -15.04
CA ASN A 268 -19.26 -7.19 -15.89
C ASN A 268 -18.22 -8.18 -15.37
N LEU A 269 -18.64 -9.43 -15.12
CA LEU A 269 -17.83 -10.44 -14.44
C LEU A 269 -17.86 -11.75 -15.23
N VAL A 270 -16.65 -12.30 -15.39
CA VAL A 270 -16.33 -13.48 -16.21
C VAL A 270 -17.06 -14.77 -15.75
N GLU A 271 -17.56 -14.78 -14.51
CA GLU A 271 -18.10 -15.96 -13.83
C GLU A 271 -19.58 -15.79 -13.49
N LYS A 272 -20.39 -16.81 -13.81
CA LYS A 272 -21.86 -16.76 -13.81
C LYS A 272 -22.41 -18.01 -13.10
N PRO A 273 -23.49 -17.92 -12.29
CA PRO A 273 -24.31 -16.75 -12.02
C PRO A 273 -23.93 -15.99 -10.73
N VAL A 274 -24.36 -14.72 -10.64
CA VAL A 274 -24.43 -13.97 -9.37
C VAL A 274 -25.77 -14.28 -8.70
N THR A 275 -25.74 -14.76 -7.46
CA THR A 275 -26.92 -15.20 -6.69
C THR A 275 -27.45 -14.14 -5.72
N GLY A 276 -26.68 -13.09 -5.43
CA GLY A 276 -27.11 -11.97 -4.60
C GLY A 276 -26.06 -10.85 -4.53
N CYS A 277 -26.46 -9.67 -4.07
CA CYS A 277 -25.62 -8.48 -4.01
C CYS A 277 -26.08 -7.53 -2.89
N ILE A 278 -25.12 -6.81 -2.29
CA ILE A 278 -25.34 -5.90 -1.16
C ILE A 278 -24.51 -4.63 -1.38
N TYR A 279 -25.13 -3.46 -1.17
CA TYR A 279 -24.44 -2.18 -1.06
C TYR A 279 -24.14 -1.92 0.43
N GLY A 280 -22.87 -1.68 0.75
CA GLY A 280 -22.42 -1.31 2.09
C GLY A 280 -22.79 0.13 2.46
N ASN A 281 -23.08 0.33 3.75
CA ASN A 281 -23.50 1.62 4.31
C ASN A 281 -22.51 2.78 4.11
N ASN A 282 -21.25 2.50 3.82
CA ASN A 282 -20.22 3.50 3.53
C ASN A 282 -20.32 4.11 2.12
N ALA A 283 -21.33 3.72 1.31
CA ALA A 283 -21.55 4.18 -0.06
C ALA A 283 -20.35 3.99 -1.00
N LYS A 284 -19.46 3.04 -0.68
CA LYS A 284 -18.31 2.67 -1.52
C LYS A 284 -18.15 1.16 -1.70
N SER A 285 -18.44 0.39 -0.67
CA SER A 285 -18.23 -1.05 -0.67
C SER A 285 -19.45 -1.78 -1.26
N ILE A 286 -19.25 -2.56 -2.31
CA ILE A 286 -20.24 -3.52 -2.83
C ILE A 286 -19.78 -4.94 -2.43
N LEU A 287 -20.74 -5.84 -2.20
CA LEU A 287 -20.52 -7.28 -2.02
C LEU A 287 -21.40 -8.07 -3.00
N GLY A 288 -20.88 -9.13 -3.59
CA GLY A 288 -21.57 -9.96 -4.58
C GLY A 288 -21.31 -11.44 -4.35
N VAL A 289 -22.38 -12.23 -4.34
CA VAL A 289 -22.39 -13.65 -3.99
C VAL A 289 -22.48 -14.48 -5.27
N PHE A 290 -21.61 -15.47 -5.43
CA PHE A 290 -21.55 -16.35 -6.60
C PHE A 290 -21.89 -17.78 -6.19
N GLU A 291 -22.41 -18.59 -7.11
CA GLU A 291 -22.99 -19.88 -6.73
C GLU A 291 -21.97 -20.92 -6.24
N ASN A 292 -20.72 -20.92 -6.72
CA ASN A 292 -19.88 -22.14 -6.69
C ASN A 292 -18.67 -22.16 -5.73
N THR A 293 -18.10 -21.02 -5.32
CA THR A 293 -16.81 -20.99 -4.57
C THR A 293 -16.55 -19.78 -3.68
N TYR A 294 -16.96 -18.56 -4.06
CA TYR A 294 -16.56 -17.34 -3.34
C TYR A 294 -17.64 -16.24 -3.34
N VAL A 295 -17.45 -15.28 -2.44
CA VAL A 295 -18.08 -13.95 -2.48
C VAL A 295 -17.01 -12.94 -2.92
N ARG A 296 -17.36 -11.89 -3.67
CA ARG A 296 -16.41 -10.83 -4.07
C ARG A 296 -16.87 -9.47 -3.54
N GLY A 297 -15.93 -8.64 -3.10
CA GLY A 297 -16.17 -7.25 -2.71
C GLY A 297 -15.47 -6.28 -3.66
N TRP A 298 -15.99 -5.05 -3.77
CA TRP A 298 -15.45 -3.96 -4.61
C TRP A 298 -15.51 -2.63 -3.86
N ASN A 299 -14.46 -1.81 -3.94
CA ASN A 299 -14.46 -0.43 -3.43
C ASN A 299 -14.62 0.60 -4.57
N LEU A 300 -15.82 1.13 -4.76
CA LEU A 300 -16.11 2.25 -5.66
C LEU A 300 -15.17 3.44 -5.35
N GLY A 301 -14.53 3.97 -6.39
CA GLY A 301 -13.55 5.05 -6.29
C GLY A 301 -12.10 4.60 -6.07
N GLU A 302 -11.84 3.38 -5.60
CA GLU A 302 -10.48 2.80 -5.56
C GLU A 302 -10.18 2.13 -6.92
N ASN A 303 -10.04 2.95 -7.96
CA ASN A 303 -9.64 2.46 -9.28
C ASN A 303 -8.12 2.21 -9.28
N GLY A 304 -7.74 0.93 -9.22
CA GLY A 304 -6.34 0.50 -9.24
C GLY A 304 -5.75 0.48 -10.65
N PHE A 305 -6.58 0.58 -11.69
CA PHE A 305 -6.14 0.58 -13.08
C PHE A 305 -5.75 1.98 -13.55
N VAL A 306 -4.74 2.04 -14.41
CA VAL A 306 -4.19 3.27 -14.99
C VAL A 306 -4.55 3.36 -16.47
N ALA A 307 -4.21 2.33 -17.25
CA ALA A 307 -4.42 2.28 -18.69
C ALA A 307 -4.40 0.85 -19.23
N SER A 308 -4.94 0.67 -20.44
CA SER A 308 -4.64 -0.48 -21.30
C SER A 308 -3.67 -0.04 -22.40
N LEU A 309 -2.67 -0.87 -22.69
CA LEU A 309 -1.65 -0.65 -23.72
C LEU A 309 -1.86 -1.65 -24.86
N ASP A 310 -2.97 -1.47 -25.59
CA ASP A 310 -3.40 -2.37 -26.66
C ASP A 310 -2.67 -2.10 -27.98
N GLY A 311 -2.24 -3.18 -28.66
CA GLY A 311 -1.59 -3.06 -29.97
C GLY A 311 -0.92 -4.32 -30.49
N HIS A 312 -0.59 -5.29 -29.62
CA HIS A 312 -0.20 -6.64 -30.05
C HIS A 312 -1.43 -7.44 -30.47
N LYS A 313 -1.26 -8.44 -31.35
CA LYS A 313 -2.38 -9.24 -31.92
C LYS A 313 -2.41 -10.68 -31.42
N LYS A 314 -1.47 -11.04 -30.55
CA LYS A 314 -1.32 -12.36 -29.91
C LYS A 314 -0.78 -12.20 -28.49
N ALA A 315 -0.84 -13.29 -27.74
CA ALA A 315 -0.28 -13.46 -26.41
C ALA A 315 1.05 -12.72 -26.21
N ILE A 316 1.13 -11.96 -25.12
CA ILE A 316 2.37 -11.37 -24.63
C ILE A 316 3.28 -12.50 -24.15
N ALA A 317 4.50 -12.59 -24.68
CA ALA A 317 5.50 -13.58 -24.29
C ALA A 317 6.35 -13.09 -23.11
N ALA A 318 6.73 -11.81 -23.13
CA ALA A 318 7.54 -11.19 -22.08
C ALA A 318 7.20 -9.70 -21.91
N LEU A 319 7.33 -9.21 -20.68
CA LEU A 319 7.31 -7.80 -20.30
C LEU A 319 8.59 -7.46 -19.54
N ASP A 320 9.08 -6.24 -19.69
CA ASP A 320 10.17 -5.70 -18.88
C ASP A 320 10.10 -4.18 -18.71
N THR A 321 10.33 -3.68 -17.50
CA THR A 321 10.23 -2.25 -17.18
C THR A 321 11.62 -1.70 -16.93
N SER A 322 11.97 -0.61 -17.64
CA SER A 322 13.27 0.04 -17.52
C SER A 322 13.56 0.48 -16.08
N LYS A 323 14.84 0.47 -15.68
CA LYS A 323 15.28 0.79 -14.30
C LYS A 323 14.86 2.18 -13.80
N THR A 324 14.50 3.10 -14.71
CA THR A 324 13.98 4.44 -14.40
C THR A 324 12.45 4.50 -14.23
N GLY A 325 11.72 3.42 -14.52
CA GLY A 325 10.26 3.36 -14.42
C GLY A 325 9.47 4.05 -15.55
N TYR A 326 10.12 4.78 -16.46
CA TYR A 326 9.43 5.53 -17.51
C TYR A 326 9.01 4.69 -18.72
N PHE A 327 9.78 3.66 -19.08
CA PHE A 327 9.51 2.84 -20.27
C PHE A 327 9.22 1.37 -19.93
N LEU A 328 8.20 0.82 -20.60
CA LEU A 328 7.89 -0.61 -20.65
C LEU A 328 8.26 -1.17 -22.03
N LEU A 329 8.99 -2.27 -22.03
CA LEU A 329 9.17 -3.15 -23.18
C LEU A 329 8.19 -4.32 -23.12
N SER A 330 7.68 -4.69 -24.28
CA SER A 330 6.73 -5.79 -24.44
C SER A 330 7.00 -6.58 -25.71
N LEU A 331 6.87 -7.90 -25.62
CA LEU A 331 7.09 -8.84 -26.72
C LEU A 331 5.84 -9.71 -26.88
N SER A 332 5.42 -9.95 -28.13
CA SER A 332 4.32 -10.88 -28.44
C SER A 332 4.76 -12.02 -29.36
N ILE A 333 4.01 -13.14 -29.31
CA ILE A 333 4.15 -14.32 -30.19
C ILE A 333 3.80 -14.00 -31.66
N ASP A 334 3.39 -12.77 -31.99
CA ASP A 334 3.34 -12.26 -33.37
C ASP A 334 4.71 -11.74 -33.90
N ASN A 335 5.78 -11.86 -33.10
CA ASN A 335 7.14 -11.38 -33.36
C ASN A 335 7.28 -9.85 -33.43
N GLN A 336 6.34 -9.11 -32.83
CA GLN A 336 6.44 -7.68 -32.61
C GLN A 336 6.95 -7.37 -31.21
N LEU A 337 7.81 -6.37 -31.12
CA LEU A 337 8.32 -5.80 -29.88
C LEU A 337 7.91 -4.33 -29.81
N LYS A 338 7.21 -3.93 -28.76
CA LYS A 338 6.68 -2.58 -28.58
C LYS A 338 7.25 -1.93 -27.33
N LEU A 339 7.77 -0.72 -27.51
CA LEU A 339 8.26 0.18 -26.47
C LEU A 339 7.16 1.20 -26.13
N TRP A 340 6.73 1.21 -24.87
CA TRP A 340 5.70 2.10 -24.36
C TRP A 340 6.29 3.10 -23.37
N ASP A 341 5.76 4.31 -23.36
CA ASP A 341 5.95 5.30 -22.32
C ASP A 341 4.83 5.14 -21.28
N LEU A 342 5.22 4.84 -20.03
CA LEU A 342 4.28 4.52 -18.95
C LEU A 342 3.58 5.75 -18.36
N GLN A 343 4.20 6.93 -18.46
CA GLN A 343 3.65 8.17 -17.91
C GLN A 343 2.52 8.73 -18.77
N SER A 344 2.64 8.64 -20.10
CA SER A 344 1.63 9.02 -21.08
C SER A 344 0.74 7.86 -21.53
N SER A 345 1.13 6.62 -21.20
CA SER A 345 0.47 5.37 -21.65
C SER A 345 0.35 5.27 -23.18
N ARG A 346 1.45 5.56 -23.90
CA ARG A 346 1.50 5.59 -25.36
C ARG A 346 2.61 4.71 -25.94
N LEU A 347 2.35 4.20 -27.15
CA LEU A 347 3.35 3.52 -27.97
C LEU A 347 4.41 4.55 -28.43
N VAL A 348 5.65 4.37 -28.01
CA VAL A 348 6.81 5.17 -28.44
C VAL A 348 7.38 4.60 -29.73
N LYS A 349 7.48 3.26 -29.82
CA LYS A 349 8.09 2.60 -30.97
C LYS A 349 7.57 1.18 -31.15
N ASP A 350 7.27 0.84 -32.40
CA ASP A 350 7.01 -0.52 -32.86
C ASP A 350 8.26 -1.06 -33.55
N ILE A 351 8.71 -2.25 -33.17
CA ILE A 351 9.90 -2.92 -33.73
C ILE A 351 9.48 -4.30 -34.19
N VAL A 352 9.38 -4.48 -35.51
CA VAL A 352 9.18 -5.80 -36.12
C VAL A 352 10.51 -6.53 -36.12
N LEU A 353 10.58 -7.66 -35.44
CA LEU A 353 11.80 -8.47 -35.34
C LEU A 353 11.98 -9.32 -36.62
N PRO A 354 13.22 -9.61 -37.05
CA PRO A 354 13.48 -10.40 -38.25
C PRO A 354 12.76 -11.76 -38.24
N PRO A 355 12.18 -12.23 -39.37
CA PRO A 355 11.34 -13.44 -39.39
C PRO A 355 12.02 -14.73 -38.91
N GLU A 356 13.34 -14.81 -39.04
CA GLU A 356 14.20 -15.88 -38.56
C GLU A 356 14.48 -15.80 -37.05
N HIS A 357 14.52 -14.59 -36.49
CA HIS A 357 14.75 -14.34 -35.07
C HIS A 357 13.41 -14.28 -34.31
N LYS A 358 12.84 -15.47 -34.06
CA LYS A 358 11.60 -15.62 -33.28
C LYS A 358 11.91 -15.55 -31.79
N VAL A 359 11.52 -14.47 -31.13
CA VAL A 359 11.94 -14.16 -29.76
C VAL A 359 10.96 -14.68 -28.72
N GLU A 360 11.50 -15.16 -27.60
CA GLU A 360 10.76 -15.75 -26.49
C GLU A 360 11.12 -15.14 -25.13
N SER A 361 12.22 -14.38 -25.04
CA SER A 361 12.66 -13.67 -23.83
C SER A 361 13.26 -12.30 -24.14
N LEU A 362 13.08 -11.35 -23.22
CA LEU A 362 13.41 -9.92 -23.38
C LEU A 362 13.80 -9.30 -22.02
N ARG A 363 14.89 -8.52 -21.97
CA ARG A 363 15.26 -7.62 -20.87
C ARG A 363 15.92 -6.34 -21.38
N PHE A 364 15.71 -5.22 -20.71
CA PHE A 364 16.52 -4.00 -20.79
C PHE A 364 17.92 -4.25 -20.21
N SER A 365 18.91 -3.49 -20.70
CA SER A 365 20.18 -3.32 -19.99
C SER A 365 19.99 -2.47 -18.71
N PRO A 366 20.90 -2.53 -17.71
CA PRO A 366 20.73 -1.83 -16.43
C PRO A 366 20.66 -0.30 -16.52
N ASP A 367 21.24 0.28 -17.58
CA ASP A 367 21.18 1.71 -17.95
C ASP A 367 19.94 2.06 -18.80
N GLY A 368 19.19 1.05 -19.26
CA GLY A 368 18.07 1.19 -20.18
C GLY A 368 18.42 1.66 -21.60
N SER A 369 19.70 1.79 -21.97
CA SER A 369 20.09 2.25 -23.33
C SER A 369 19.88 1.19 -24.41
N GLN A 370 19.89 -0.08 -24.00
CA GLN A 370 19.82 -1.27 -24.85
C GLN A 370 18.78 -2.27 -24.31
N PHE A 371 18.51 -3.31 -25.10
CA PHE A 371 17.77 -4.49 -24.66
C PHE A 371 18.32 -5.74 -25.35
N ALA A 372 18.16 -6.91 -24.73
CA ALA A 372 18.57 -8.21 -25.27
C ALA A 372 17.37 -9.11 -25.53
N THR A 373 17.41 -9.87 -26.63
CA THR A 373 16.37 -10.81 -27.07
C THR A 373 16.92 -12.23 -27.22
N GLY A 374 16.22 -13.22 -26.67
CA GLY A 374 16.56 -14.63 -26.78
C GLY A 374 15.70 -15.32 -27.84
N GLY A 375 16.36 -15.86 -28.87
CA GLY A 375 15.72 -16.50 -30.02
C GLY A 375 15.42 -17.98 -29.83
N ASN A 376 14.39 -18.46 -30.54
CA ASN A 376 14.01 -19.87 -30.62
C ASN A 376 15.09 -20.76 -31.26
N ASN A 377 16.04 -20.17 -32.01
CA ASN A 377 17.07 -20.90 -32.74
C ASN A 377 18.43 -20.96 -32.00
N GLY A 378 18.51 -20.48 -30.75
CA GLY A 378 19.75 -20.44 -29.97
C GLY A 378 20.60 -19.19 -30.15
N ASP A 379 20.08 -18.19 -30.88
CA ASP A 379 20.71 -16.90 -31.11
C ASP A 379 20.20 -15.82 -30.13
N THR A 380 21.12 -15.03 -29.59
CA THR A 380 20.83 -13.87 -28.74
C THR A 380 21.22 -12.59 -29.49
N LYS A 381 20.36 -11.58 -29.49
CA LYS A 381 20.66 -10.28 -30.12
C LYS A 381 20.51 -9.15 -29.12
N ILE A 382 21.47 -8.22 -29.11
CA ILE A 382 21.45 -7.01 -28.28
C ILE A 382 21.19 -5.82 -29.19
N TRP A 383 20.27 -4.95 -28.79
CA TRP A 383 19.69 -3.89 -29.61
C TRP A 383 19.84 -2.53 -28.94
N SER A 384 20.06 -1.49 -29.73
CA SER A 384 19.95 -0.09 -29.28
C SER A 384 18.48 0.29 -29.10
N ARG A 385 18.07 0.78 -27.92
CA ARG A 385 16.69 1.24 -27.67
C ARG A 385 16.28 2.38 -28.61
N SER A 386 17.16 3.37 -28.77
CA SER A 386 16.93 4.56 -29.59
C SER A 386 16.81 4.22 -31.08
N SER A 387 17.82 3.58 -31.67
CA SER A 387 17.83 3.27 -33.10
C SER A 387 16.94 2.07 -33.47
N GLY A 388 16.78 1.09 -32.57
CA GLY A 388 16.10 -0.18 -32.86
C GLY A 388 16.92 -1.14 -33.73
N LYS A 389 18.23 -0.90 -33.87
CA LYS A 389 19.16 -1.76 -34.62
C LYS A 389 19.89 -2.73 -33.69
N VAL A 390 20.25 -3.89 -34.23
CA VAL A 390 21.17 -4.86 -33.60
C VAL A 390 22.55 -4.21 -33.44
N LEU A 391 23.18 -4.43 -32.29
CA LEU A 391 24.54 -4.00 -31.93
C LEU A 391 25.50 -5.19 -31.76
N VAL A 392 24.99 -6.30 -31.23
CA VAL A 392 25.74 -7.54 -30.98
C VAL A 392 24.84 -8.74 -31.26
N GLU A 393 25.39 -9.76 -31.90
CA GLU A 393 24.80 -11.09 -32.00
C GLU A 393 25.70 -12.09 -31.28
N LEU A 394 25.10 -12.99 -30.49
CA LEU A 394 25.80 -14.02 -29.71
C LEU A 394 25.14 -15.37 -30.02
N SER A 395 25.94 -16.40 -30.29
CA SER A 395 25.46 -17.73 -30.67
C SER A 395 26.25 -18.81 -29.95
N GLY A 396 25.54 -19.80 -29.39
CA GLY A 396 26.16 -20.85 -28.57
C GLY A 396 25.17 -21.83 -27.92
N HIS A 397 23.92 -21.42 -27.72
CA HIS A 397 22.83 -22.34 -27.37
C HIS A 397 22.49 -23.26 -28.56
N LYS A 398 22.05 -24.48 -28.26
CA LYS A 398 21.67 -25.52 -29.23
C LYS A 398 20.16 -25.65 -29.44
N GLY A 399 19.40 -24.70 -28.91
CA GLY A 399 17.94 -24.64 -29.00
C GLY A 399 17.38 -23.36 -28.38
N LYS A 400 16.05 -23.28 -28.29
CA LYS A 400 15.31 -22.11 -27.79
C LYS A 400 15.88 -21.53 -26.51
N ILE A 401 16.23 -20.25 -26.55
CA ILE A 401 16.55 -19.44 -25.37
C ILE A 401 15.23 -19.04 -24.70
N THR A 402 15.00 -19.58 -23.52
CA THR A 402 13.75 -19.43 -22.74
C THR A 402 13.80 -18.23 -21.82
N SER A 403 15.01 -17.82 -21.41
CA SER A 403 15.20 -16.73 -20.47
C SER A 403 16.61 -16.16 -20.59
N LEU A 404 16.73 -14.87 -20.29
CA LEU A 404 18.00 -14.14 -20.23
C LEU A 404 17.89 -13.05 -19.17
N ASP A 405 19.03 -12.60 -18.65
CA ASP A 405 19.13 -11.48 -17.73
C ASP A 405 20.50 -10.79 -17.81
N PHE A 406 20.55 -9.48 -17.54
CA PHE A 406 21.83 -8.73 -17.48
C PHE A 406 22.38 -8.72 -16.06
N SER A 407 23.71 -8.72 -15.91
CA SER A 407 24.30 -8.38 -14.61
C SER A 407 23.98 -6.92 -14.29
N PRO A 408 23.50 -6.59 -13.06
CA PRO A 408 23.15 -5.24 -12.68
C PRO A 408 24.38 -4.35 -12.37
N THR A 409 25.57 -4.95 -12.28
CA THR A 409 26.83 -4.32 -11.83
C THR A 409 27.96 -4.41 -12.87
N GLU A 410 27.95 -5.42 -13.74
CA GLU A 410 29.04 -5.72 -14.68
C GLU A 410 28.54 -5.87 -16.12
N LYS A 411 29.44 -5.82 -17.12
CA LYS A 411 29.09 -5.96 -18.55
C LYS A 411 28.90 -7.43 -18.97
N PHE A 412 28.11 -8.18 -18.21
CA PHE A 412 27.73 -9.57 -18.49
C PHE A 412 26.25 -9.71 -18.84
N LEU A 413 25.95 -10.71 -19.67
CA LEU A 413 24.60 -11.22 -19.92
C LEU A 413 24.59 -12.72 -19.60
N VAL A 414 23.58 -13.20 -18.90
CA VAL A 414 23.34 -14.65 -18.71
C VAL A 414 22.15 -15.10 -19.56
N THR A 415 22.29 -16.23 -20.25
CA THR A 415 21.23 -16.82 -21.08
C THR A 415 21.00 -18.28 -20.68
N ALA A 416 19.75 -18.73 -20.76
CA ALA A 416 19.35 -20.09 -20.43
C ALA A 416 18.31 -20.63 -21.43
N GLY A 417 18.32 -21.95 -21.66
CA GLY A 417 17.56 -22.54 -22.78
C GLY A 417 16.94 -23.92 -22.55
N ALA A 418 16.21 -24.34 -23.58
CA ALA A 418 15.63 -25.68 -23.71
C ALA A 418 16.70 -26.78 -23.91
N ASP A 419 17.90 -26.39 -24.32
CA ASP A 419 19.11 -27.21 -24.35
C ASP A 419 19.72 -27.48 -22.95
N LYS A 420 19.07 -27.01 -21.88
CA LYS A 420 19.47 -27.18 -20.47
C LYS A 420 20.74 -26.43 -20.08
N GLN A 421 21.28 -25.60 -20.98
CA GLN A 421 22.53 -24.88 -20.76
C GLN A 421 22.29 -23.55 -20.05
N LEU A 422 23.25 -23.19 -19.21
CA LEU A 422 23.46 -21.83 -18.73
C LEU A 422 24.72 -21.30 -19.42
N ILE A 423 24.62 -20.13 -20.06
CA ILE A 423 25.76 -19.46 -20.71
C ILE A 423 25.91 -18.06 -20.13
N LEU A 424 27.13 -17.71 -19.71
CA LEU A 424 27.52 -16.39 -19.24
C LEU A 424 28.39 -15.72 -20.32
N TRP A 425 27.92 -14.60 -20.85
CA TRP A 425 28.57 -13.85 -21.92
C TRP A 425 29.21 -12.59 -21.38
N ASP A 426 30.53 -12.42 -21.56
CA ASP A 426 31.15 -11.11 -21.46
C ASP A 426 30.79 -10.30 -22.71
N LEU A 427 30.12 -9.16 -22.52
CA LEU A 427 29.69 -8.29 -23.61
C LEU A 427 30.83 -7.43 -24.17
N THR A 428 31.96 -7.36 -23.46
CA THR A 428 33.19 -6.65 -23.86
C THR A 428 33.95 -7.45 -24.91
N THR A 429 34.33 -8.70 -24.60
CA THR A 429 34.97 -9.62 -25.56
C THR A 429 33.99 -10.34 -26.49
N LYS A 430 32.68 -10.28 -26.21
CA LYS A 430 31.58 -10.92 -26.95
C LYS A 430 31.73 -12.45 -27.01
N ARG A 431 32.14 -13.06 -25.89
CA ARG A 431 32.46 -14.50 -25.78
C ARG A 431 31.80 -15.14 -24.55
N PRO A 432 31.49 -16.44 -24.59
CA PRO A 432 31.05 -17.17 -23.41
C PRO A 432 32.23 -17.40 -22.46
N VAL A 433 32.10 -16.94 -21.22
CA VAL A 433 33.07 -17.17 -20.13
C VAL A 433 32.73 -18.45 -19.37
N PHE A 434 31.44 -18.77 -19.27
CA PHE A 434 30.94 -20.05 -18.74
C PHE A 434 29.87 -20.60 -19.68
N GLN A 435 29.91 -21.90 -19.97
CA GLN A 435 28.87 -22.63 -20.72
C GLN A 435 28.81 -24.07 -20.19
N ARG A 436 27.72 -24.44 -19.51
CA ARG A 436 27.50 -25.82 -19.01
C ARG A 436 26.02 -26.21 -19.01
N GLU A 437 25.75 -27.49 -19.22
CA GLU A 437 24.48 -28.12 -18.85
C GLU A 437 24.43 -28.25 -17.33
N ILE A 438 23.47 -27.59 -16.69
CA ILE A 438 23.35 -27.52 -15.22
C ILE A 438 22.07 -28.17 -14.68
N HIS A 439 21.13 -28.49 -15.57
CA HIS A 439 19.82 -29.05 -15.28
C HIS A 439 19.57 -30.30 -16.14
N ASN A 440 18.69 -31.19 -15.68
CA ASN A 440 18.32 -32.42 -16.38
C ASN A 440 17.22 -32.19 -17.44
N GLY A 441 16.52 -31.06 -17.37
CA GLY A 441 15.49 -30.61 -18.31
C GLY A 441 15.61 -29.12 -18.63
N GLN A 442 14.76 -28.64 -19.55
CA GLN A 442 14.69 -27.25 -19.99
C GLN A 442 14.69 -26.27 -18.80
N ILE A 443 15.60 -25.30 -18.81
CA ILE A 443 15.53 -24.15 -17.92
C ILE A 443 14.40 -23.24 -18.42
N ASN A 444 13.55 -22.74 -17.54
CA ASN A 444 12.44 -21.85 -17.89
C ASN A 444 12.72 -20.39 -17.54
N MET A 445 13.48 -20.15 -16.46
CA MET A 445 13.82 -18.82 -15.99
C MET A 445 15.26 -18.77 -15.51
N VAL A 446 15.97 -17.69 -15.86
CA VAL A 446 17.24 -17.26 -15.22
C VAL A 446 17.07 -15.84 -14.71
N ARG A 447 17.68 -15.52 -13.56
CA ARG A 447 17.78 -14.16 -13.04
C ARG A 447 19.12 -13.94 -12.34
N TYR A 448 19.63 -12.73 -12.40
CA TYR A 448 20.59 -12.25 -11.42
C TYR A 448 19.88 -11.86 -10.12
N SER A 449 20.60 -11.89 -9.00
CA SER A 449 20.21 -11.15 -7.80
C SER A 449 20.42 -9.64 -8.00
N PRO A 450 19.75 -8.75 -7.24
CA PRO A 450 19.75 -7.30 -7.49
C PRO A 450 21.11 -6.58 -7.33
N ASP A 451 22.10 -7.29 -6.80
CA ASP A 451 23.49 -6.92 -6.59
C ASP A 451 24.46 -7.51 -7.65
N GLY A 452 24.01 -8.50 -8.41
CA GLY A 452 24.84 -9.29 -9.32
C GLY A 452 25.63 -10.43 -8.66
N ASP A 453 25.59 -10.58 -7.34
CA ASP A 453 26.40 -11.56 -6.58
C ASP A 453 26.01 -13.03 -6.89
N TRP A 454 24.77 -13.26 -7.35
CA TRP A 454 24.18 -14.58 -7.55
C TRP A 454 23.43 -14.70 -8.89
N ILE A 455 23.42 -15.91 -9.43
CA ILE A 455 22.61 -16.31 -10.59
C ILE A 455 21.67 -17.42 -10.15
N GLY A 456 20.36 -17.21 -10.27
CA GLY A 456 19.32 -18.20 -10.03
C GLY A 456 18.79 -18.81 -11.32
N THR A 457 18.47 -20.10 -11.31
CA THR A 457 17.82 -20.81 -12.42
C THR A 457 16.65 -21.66 -11.92
N GLY A 458 15.58 -21.79 -12.72
CA GLY A 458 14.42 -22.63 -12.43
C GLY A 458 14.06 -23.49 -13.65
N SER A 459 13.87 -24.80 -13.44
CA SER A 459 13.80 -25.78 -14.54
C SER A 459 12.54 -26.66 -14.53
N ALA A 460 12.23 -27.17 -15.73
CA ALA A 460 11.24 -28.22 -15.95
C ALA A 460 11.60 -29.55 -15.24
N ASP A 461 12.86 -29.74 -14.83
CA ASP A 461 13.29 -30.88 -13.99
C ASP A 461 12.86 -30.81 -12.52
N LYS A 462 12.01 -29.82 -12.18
CA LYS A 462 11.48 -29.51 -10.85
C LYS A 462 12.48 -28.90 -9.86
N THR A 463 13.74 -28.72 -10.26
CA THR A 463 14.73 -28.07 -9.40
C THR A 463 14.90 -26.59 -9.74
N ALA A 464 15.23 -25.81 -8.71
CA ALA A 464 15.84 -24.50 -8.87
C ALA A 464 17.26 -24.55 -8.30
N LYS A 465 18.17 -23.79 -8.89
CA LYS A 465 19.57 -23.75 -8.48
C LYS A 465 20.03 -22.31 -8.34
N VAL A 466 20.95 -22.07 -7.41
CA VAL A 466 21.57 -20.76 -7.22
C VAL A 466 23.07 -20.93 -7.21
N PHE A 467 23.73 -20.13 -8.04
CA PHE A 467 25.17 -20.08 -8.23
C PHE A 467 25.68 -18.72 -7.75
N ARG A 468 26.91 -18.66 -7.24
CA ARG A 468 27.63 -17.39 -7.05
C ARG A 468 28.12 -16.91 -8.42
N ALA A 469 28.02 -15.62 -8.73
CA ALA A 469 28.23 -15.13 -10.08
C ALA A 469 29.70 -15.15 -10.54
N PHE A 470 30.65 -14.74 -9.69
CA PHE A 470 32.05 -14.53 -10.11
C PHE A 470 32.83 -15.82 -10.42
N ASP A 471 32.53 -16.92 -9.71
CA ASP A 471 33.20 -18.23 -9.86
C ASP A 471 32.29 -19.33 -10.42
N GLN A 472 31.01 -19.00 -10.64
CA GLN A 472 29.94 -19.91 -11.05
C GLN A 472 29.82 -21.15 -10.14
N GLN A 473 30.22 -21.05 -8.87
CA GLN A 473 30.06 -22.11 -7.88
C GLN A 473 28.57 -22.33 -7.59
N MET A 474 28.07 -23.55 -7.77
CA MET A 474 26.72 -23.93 -7.34
C MET A 474 26.67 -23.96 -5.81
N MET A 475 25.76 -23.18 -5.23
CA MET A 475 25.69 -22.95 -3.78
C MET A 475 24.39 -23.49 -3.17
N TYR A 476 23.27 -23.44 -3.90
CA TYR A 476 22.02 -24.06 -3.48
C TYR A 476 21.38 -24.88 -4.62
N THR A 477 20.69 -25.96 -4.26
CA THR A 477 19.75 -26.69 -5.13
C THR A 477 18.49 -26.97 -4.33
N PHE A 478 17.36 -26.45 -4.79
CA PHE A 478 16.04 -26.61 -4.20
C PHE A 478 15.23 -27.60 -5.05
N SER A 479 14.57 -28.57 -4.42
CA SER A 479 13.93 -29.71 -5.11
C SER A 479 12.53 -30.06 -4.60
N ASP A 480 11.92 -29.16 -3.82
CA ASP A 480 10.64 -29.36 -3.13
C ASP A 480 9.41 -29.20 -4.03
N ALA A 481 9.61 -28.91 -5.32
CA ALA A 481 8.55 -28.70 -6.30
C ALA A 481 7.99 -30.02 -6.83
N GLU A 482 6.66 -30.16 -6.84
CA GLU A 482 6.03 -31.40 -7.32
C GLU A 482 6.07 -31.48 -8.86
N ARG A 483 6.24 -30.34 -9.53
CA ARG A 483 6.31 -30.15 -10.99
C ARG A 483 7.33 -29.07 -11.37
N GLY A 484 7.55 -28.90 -12.67
CA GLY A 484 8.54 -27.96 -13.23
C GLY A 484 8.36 -26.52 -12.72
N ILE A 485 9.48 -25.86 -12.43
CA ILE A 485 9.53 -24.46 -11.98
C ILE A 485 9.52 -23.56 -13.22
N ARG A 486 8.61 -22.58 -13.26
CA ARG A 486 8.38 -21.67 -14.40
C ARG A 486 8.99 -20.30 -14.20
N ALA A 487 8.89 -19.75 -13.00
CA ALA A 487 9.43 -18.45 -12.66
C ALA A 487 10.18 -18.49 -11.33
N ILE A 488 11.14 -17.57 -11.20
CA ILE A 488 11.98 -17.36 -10.02
C ILE A 488 12.19 -15.86 -9.83
N ALA A 489 12.44 -15.43 -8.60
CA ALA A 489 12.84 -14.07 -8.30
C ALA A 489 13.74 -14.02 -7.05
N PHE A 490 14.59 -13.01 -6.96
CA PHE A 490 15.33 -12.67 -5.74
C PHE A 490 14.67 -11.46 -5.07
N SER A 491 14.69 -11.43 -3.73
CA SER A 491 14.27 -10.27 -2.95
C SER A 491 15.27 -9.11 -3.12
N PRO A 492 14.79 -7.87 -3.31
CA PRO A 492 15.59 -6.64 -3.21
C PRO A 492 16.41 -6.51 -1.92
N LEU A 493 15.99 -7.16 -0.83
CA LEU A 493 16.71 -7.16 0.46
C LEU A 493 17.73 -8.31 0.60
N LYS A 494 17.96 -9.12 -0.44
CA LYS A 494 18.85 -10.28 -0.45
C LYS A 494 18.50 -11.40 0.55
N ASP A 495 17.37 -11.32 1.24
CA ASP A 495 16.95 -12.25 2.30
C ASP A 495 16.24 -13.51 1.76
N TYR A 496 15.41 -13.35 0.72
CA TYR A 496 14.62 -14.44 0.12
C TYR A 496 14.88 -14.68 -1.36
N PHE A 497 14.80 -15.95 -1.75
CA PHE A 497 14.63 -16.41 -3.14
C PHE A 497 13.25 -17.07 -3.28
N ALA A 498 12.53 -16.75 -4.35
CA ALA A 498 11.18 -17.27 -4.62
C ALA A 498 11.19 -18.16 -5.86
N THR A 499 10.37 -19.22 -5.84
CA THR A 499 10.08 -20.05 -7.03
C THR A 499 8.59 -20.27 -7.21
N ALA A 500 8.17 -20.42 -8.47
CA ALA A 500 6.79 -20.69 -8.87
C ALA A 500 6.74 -21.93 -9.78
N SER A 501 5.81 -22.85 -9.51
CA SER A 501 5.75 -24.17 -10.18
C SER A 501 4.43 -24.44 -10.91
N ASP A 502 4.48 -25.33 -11.90
CA ASP A 502 3.34 -25.98 -12.55
C ASP A 502 2.46 -26.81 -11.57
N ASP A 503 2.84 -26.90 -10.29
CA ASP A 503 2.02 -27.41 -9.17
C ASP A 503 1.06 -26.37 -8.55
N ASN A 504 1.01 -25.16 -9.13
CA ASN A 504 0.19 -24.01 -8.71
C ASN A 504 0.60 -23.40 -7.36
N THR A 505 1.80 -23.69 -6.85
CA THR A 505 2.28 -23.15 -5.57
C THR A 505 3.55 -22.32 -5.71
N LEU A 506 3.73 -21.39 -4.79
CA LEU A 506 4.95 -20.61 -4.61
C LEU A 506 5.75 -21.18 -3.45
N ARG A 507 7.08 -21.15 -3.53
CA ARG A 507 7.98 -21.49 -2.43
C ARG A 507 8.95 -20.33 -2.19
N LEU A 508 9.28 -20.10 -0.92
CA LEU A 508 10.23 -19.09 -0.47
C LEU A 508 11.37 -19.77 0.27
N TYR A 509 12.60 -19.38 -0.04
CA TYR A 509 13.84 -19.94 0.48
C TYR A 509 14.69 -18.84 1.10
N GLU A 510 15.27 -19.08 2.28
CA GLU A 510 16.13 -18.12 2.96
C GLU A 510 17.57 -18.19 2.45
N MET A 511 18.07 -17.08 1.88
CA MET A 511 19.35 -17.05 1.16
C MET A 511 20.59 -17.23 2.03
N GLY A 512 20.45 -17.18 3.37
CA GLY A 512 21.57 -17.43 4.29
C GLY A 512 21.79 -18.91 4.65
N ASN A 513 20.76 -19.76 4.52
CA ASN A 513 20.80 -21.16 4.99
C ASN A 513 20.15 -22.16 4.03
N GLY A 514 19.48 -21.71 2.97
CA GLY A 514 18.76 -22.54 1.99
C GLY A 514 17.44 -23.13 2.50
N GLN A 515 16.94 -22.74 3.67
CA GLN A 515 15.73 -23.32 4.26
C GLN A 515 14.46 -22.87 3.53
N ALA A 516 13.60 -23.82 3.19
CA ALA A 516 12.28 -23.57 2.63
C ALA A 516 11.28 -23.16 3.72
N LYS A 517 10.50 -22.11 3.45
CA LYS A 517 9.30 -21.77 4.23
C LYS A 517 8.08 -22.57 3.76
N GLU A 518 7.02 -22.53 4.59
CA GLU A 518 5.67 -22.98 4.23
C GLU A 518 5.25 -22.50 2.83
N PRO A 519 4.84 -23.41 1.92
CA PRO A 519 4.52 -23.09 0.54
C PRO A 519 3.23 -22.25 0.44
N LEU A 520 3.27 -21.20 -0.37
CA LEU A 520 2.12 -20.33 -0.59
C LEU A 520 1.19 -21.00 -1.61
N LYS A 521 0.14 -21.65 -1.11
CA LYS A 521 -0.88 -22.34 -1.92
C LYS A 521 -2.10 -21.42 -2.12
N GLY A 522 -2.64 -21.37 -3.34
CA GLY A 522 -3.92 -20.68 -3.56
C GLY A 522 -4.31 -20.42 -5.02
N HIS A 523 -3.36 -20.40 -5.97
CA HIS A 523 -3.70 -20.31 -7.39
C HIS A 523 -4.38 -21.59 -7.88
N GLU A 524 -5.34 -21.48 -8.81
CA GLU A 524 -6.06 -22.64 -9.35
C GLU A 524 -5.41 -23.23 -10.62
N PHE A 525 -4.45 -22.52 -11.22
CA PHE A 525 -3.71 -22.94 -12.41
C PHE A 525 -2.24 -22.48 -12.35
N ILE A 526 -1.43 -22.97 -13.29
CA ILE A 526 -0.01 -22.66 -13.49
C ILE A 526 0.25 -21.16 -13.28
N ILE A 527 1.15 -20.88 -12.35
CA ILE A 527 1.70 -19.55 -12.10
C ILE A 527 2.68 -19.25 -13.23
N SER A 528 2.41 -18.19 -13.99
CA SER A 528 3.20 -17.82 -15.17
C SER A 528 4.47 -17.06 -14.79
N ASP A 529 4.38 -16.11 -13.86
CA ASP A 529 5.48 -15.21 -13.53
C ASP A 529 5.34 -14.61 -12.12
N ILE A 530 6.44 -14.12 -11.53
CA ILE A 530 6.50 -13.58 -10.16
C ILE A 530 7.46 -12.38 -10.02
N ALA A 531 7.16 -11.47 -9.11
CA ALA A 531 7.98 -10.30 -8.79
C ALA A 531 7.97 -10.01 -7.27
N PHE A 532 9.08 -9.50 -6.72
CA PHE A 532 9.13 -8.98 -5.35
C PHE A 532 8.95 -7.47 -5.35
N SER A 533 8.16 -6.96 -4.40
CA SER A 533 8.08 -5.53 -4.10
C SER A 533 9.47 -4.93 -3.84
N PRO A 534 9.79 -3.68 -4.25
CA PRO A 534 11.10 -3.05 -4.02
C PRO A 534 11.61 -3.05 -2.58
N ASN A 535 10.71 -3.14 -1.59
CA ASN A 535 11.06 -3.21 -0.17
C ASN A 535 11.17 -4.65 0.41
N GLY A 536 11.10 -5.68 -0.43
CA GLY A 536 11.22 -7.10 -0.08
C GLY A 536 10.10 -7.71 0.78
N LYS A 537 9.15 -6.92 1.29
CA LYS A 537 8.12 -7.41 2.24
C LYS A 537 7.02 -8.23 1.56
N ALA A 538 6.76 -7.98 0.28
CA ALA A 538 5.67 -8.59 -0.47
C ALA A 538 6.15 -9.25 -1.77
N LEU A 539 5.42 -10.28 -2.18
CA LEU A 539 5.59 -11.00 -3.43
C LEU A 539 4.30 -10.89 -4.25
N VAL A 540 4.45 -10.63 -5.55
CA VAL A 540 3.39 -10.67 -6.56
C VAL A 540 3.53 -11.95 -7.38
N SER A 541 2.40 -12.59 -7.70
CA SER A 541 2.36 -13.72 -8.63
C SER A 541 1.23 -13.58 -9.63
N ALA A 542 1.51 -13.90 -10.89
CA ALA A 542 0.54 -13.97 -11.98
C ALA A 542 0.25 -15.42 -12.37
N SER A 543 -0.99 -15.71 -12.75
CA SER A 543 -1.38 -17.07 -13.12
C SER A 543 -2.35 -17.11 -14.31
N ARG A 544 -2.33 -18.25 -14.99
CA ARG A 544 -3.32 -18.63 -15.98
C ARG A 544 -4.70 -18.93 -15.38
N ASP A 545 -4.86 -18.89 -14.06
CA ASP A 545 -6.17 -18.75 -13.39
C ASP A 545 -6.79 -17.35 -13.55
N LYS A 546 -6.17 -16.50 -14.38
CA LYS A 546 -6.57 -15.13 -14.74
C LYS A 546 -6.39 -14.11 -13.61
N THR A 547 -5.78 -14.49 -12.49
CA THR A 547 -5.56 -13.58 -11.35
C THR A 547 -4.09 -13.20 -11.16
N VAL A 548 -3.86 -11.96 -10.73
CA VAL A 548 -2.62 -11.55 -10.05
C VAL A 548 -2.88 -11.52 -8.54
N ARG A 549 -1.97 -12.08 -7.75
CA ARG A 549 -2.10 -12.20 -6.28
C ARG A 549 -0.90 -11.61 -5.56
N LEU A 550 -1.15 -11.18 -4.33
CA LEU A 550 -0.21 -10.52 -3.43
C LEU A 550 -0.03 -11.35 -2.16
N TRP A 551 1.22 -11.51 -1.71
CA TRP A 551 1.59 -12.38 -0.60
C TRP A 551 2.60 -11.69 0.34
N ASP A 552 2.51 -12.03 1.63
CA ASP A 552 3.45 -11.65 2.69
C ASP A 552 4.63 -12.62 2.70
N VAL A 553 5.84 -12.10 2.45
CA VAL A 553 7.10 -12.85 2.37
C VAL A 553 7.59 -13.27 3.76
N ARG A 554 7.34 -12.45 4.79
CA ARG A 554 7.78 -12.73 6.16
C ARG A 554 6.88 -13.78 6.79
N GLY A 555 5.57 -13.58 6.75
CA GLY A 555 4.57 -14.44 7.37
C GLY A 555 4.03 -15.60 6.54
N SER A 556 4.52 -15.79 5.30
CA SER A 556 4.09 -16.81 4.32
C SER A 556 2.57 -16.89 4.12
N LYS A 557 1.93 -15.75 3.81
CA LYS A 557 0.46 -15.66 3.75
C LYS A 557 -0.03 -14.94 2.50
N PHE A 558 -1.16 -15.40 1.97
CA PHE A 558 -1.95 -14.63 1.00
C PHE A 558 -2.45 -13.33 1.64
N ILE A 559 -2.21 -12.20 0.98
CA ILE A 559 -2.74 -10.89 1.37
C ILE A 559 -4.04 -10.62 0.61
N ARG A 560 -3.98 -10.52 -0.73
CA ARG A 560 -5.15 -10.22 -1.57
C ARG A 560 -4.92 -10.59 -3.04
N THR A 561 -6.00 -10.61 -3.81
CA THR A 561 -5.93 -10.51 -5.29
C THR A 561 -5.71 -9.04 -5.66
N LEU A 562 -4.90 -8.77 -6.69
CA LEU A 562 -4.67 -7.42 -7.24
C LEU A 562 -5.60 -7.12 -8.40
N ILE A 563 -5.72 -8.06 -9.34
CA ILE A 563 -6.68 -8.01 -10.46
C ILE A 563 -7.10 -9.42 -10.86
N GLY A 564 -8.26 -9.52 -11.51
CA GLY A 564 -8.66 -10.67 -12.33
C GLY A 564 -9.01 -10.15 -13.73
N GLN A 565 -8.40 -10.72 -14.77
CA GLN A 565 -8.64 -10.37 -16.18
C GLN A 565 -9.64 -11.33 -16.85
N GLU A 566 -10.13 -11.00 -18.04
CA GLU A 566 -10.94 -11.92 -18.86
C GLU A 566 -10.11 -13.08 -19.45
N ASP A 567 -8.80 -12.90 -19.59
CA ASP A 567 -7.87 -13.84 -20.21
C ASP A 567 -6.83 -14.40 -19.23
N GLN A 568 -6.13 -15.46 -19.64
CA GLN A 568 -5.01 -15.99 -18.88
C GLN A 568 -3.81 -15.01 -18.94
N ILE A 569 -3.22 -14.71 -17.79
CA ILE A 569 -2.05 -13.83 -17.68
C ILE A 569 -0.77 -14.63 -18.04
N THR A 570 0.09 -14.04 -18.86
CA THR A 570 1.29 -14.69 -19.40
C THR A 570 2.60 -14.13 -18.87
N ALA A 571 2.66 -12.83 -18.58
CA ALA A 571 3.85 -12.16 -18.05
C ALA A 571 3.46 -10.96 -17.18
N ILE A 572 4.31 -10.59 -16.22
CA ILE A 572 4.21 -9.33 -15.49
C ILE A 572 5.54 -8.57 -15.51
N SER A 573 5.48 -7.27 -15.24
CA SER A 573 6.67 -6.48 -14.92
C SER A 573 6.30 -5.38 -13.94
N GLU A 574 6.99 -5.34 -12.81
CA GLU A 574 6.82 -4.35 -11.75
C GLU A 574 7.72 -3.14 -12.01
N SER A 575 7.24 -1.93 -11.72
CA SER A 575 8.07 -0.73 -11.84
C SER A 575 9.09 -0.66 -10.68
N PRO A 576 10.36 -0.25 -10.93
CA PRO A 576 11.41 -0.23 -9.90
C PRO A 576 11.10 0.63 -8.66
N ASP A 577 10.16 1.56 -8.76
CA ASP A 577 9.68 2.42 -7.68
C ASP A 577 8.47 1.86 -6.92
N GLY A 578 7.98 0.67 -7.29
CA GLY A 578 6.86 -0.02 -6.64
C GLY A 578 5.51 0.66 -6.85
N LYS A 579 5.41 1.63 -7.77
CA LYS A 579 4.15 2.36 -8.02
C LYS A 579 3.22 1.63 -8.97
N PHE A 580 3.73 0.80 -9.89
CA PHE A 580 2.95 0.19 -10.96
C PHE A 580 3.32 -1.28 -11.25
N LEU A 581 2.37 -2.01 -11.84
CA LEU A 581 2.55 -3.35 -12.37
C LEU A 581 1.93 -3.43 -13.77
N SER A 582 2.72 -3.85 -14.75
CA SER A 582 2.29 -4.14 -16.12
C SER A 582 1.94 -5.62 -16.23
N ILE A 583 0.79 -5.94 -16.85
CA ILE A 583 0.20 -7.29 -16.84
C ILE A 583 -0.23 -7.69 -18.25
N GLY A 584 0.53 -8.60 -18.88
CA GLY A 584 0.29 -9.07 -20.25
C GLY A 584 -0.55 -10.35 -20.30
N ASN A 585 -1.46 -10.45 -21.27
CA ASN A 585 -2.40 -11.57 -21.40
C ASN A 585 -2.25 -12.38 -22.71
N GLN A 586 -3.02 -13.47 -22.83
CA GLN A 586 -3.00 -14.36 -24.00
C GLN A 586 -3.58 -13.77 -25.32
N ASN A 587 -4.30 -12.65 -25.26
CA ASN A 587 -4.86 -11.99 -26.45
C ASN A 587 -4.03 -10.79 -26.94
N GLY A 588 -2.99 -10.39 -26.19
CA GLY A 588 -2.08 -9.29 -26.57
C GLY A 588 -2.41 -7.94 -25.93
N SER A 589 -3.38 -7.89 -25.01
CA SER A 589 -3.62 -6.71 -24.18
C SER A 589 -2.63 -6.69 -23.01
N ILE A 590 -2.30 -5.47 -22.57
CA ILE A 590 -1.42 -5.19 -21.43
C ILE A 590 -2.13 -4.20 -20.52
N SER A 591 -2.54 -4.64 -19.34
CA SER A 591 -3.11 -3.74 -18.32
C SER A 591 -1.99 -3.14 -17.46
N LEU A 592 -2.01 -1.82 -17.28
CA LEU A 592 -1.17 -1.10 -16.32
C LEU A 592 -2.01 -0.82 -15.06
N ILE A 593 -1.59 -1.35 -13.91
CA ILE A 593 -2.22 -1.08 -12.61
C ILE A 593 -1.26 -0.37 -11.66
N ARG A 594 -1.81 0.40 -10.74
CA ARG A 594 -1.11 1.05 -9.62
C ARG A 594 -1.10 0.13 -8.41
N LEU A 595 0.06 0.00 -7.78
CA LEU A 595 0.26 -0.83 -6.60
C LEU A 595 -0.01 -0.04 -5.29
N PRO A 596 -0.42 -0.71 -4.18
CA PRO A 596 -0.64 -0.05 -2.90
C PRO A 596 0.66 0.50 -2.28
N LYS A 597 0.78 1.83 -2.17
CA LYS A 597 1.91 2.54 -1.58
C LYS A 597 2.40 1.90 -0.27
N ASP A 598 1.49 1.69 0.68
CA ASP A 598 1.71 1.17 2.03
C ASP A 598 2.43 -0.21 2.06
N ILE A 599 2.35 -0.96 0.97
CA ILE A 599 2.96 -2.29 0.81
C ILE A 599 4.20 -2.25 -0.07
N PHE A 600 4.23 -1.38 -1.08
CA PHE A 600 5.22 -1.42 -2.17
C PHE A 600 6.26 -0.29 -2.18
N GLU A 601 6.05 0.82 -1.46
CA GLU A 601 7.06 1.88 -1.40
C GLU A 601 8.39 1.36 -0.83
N GLY A 602 9.45 1.51 -1.63
CA GLY A 602 10.84 1.27 -1.26
C GLY A 602 11.66 2.54 -1.46
N LYS A 603 12.74 2.70 -0.68
CA LYS A 603 13.74 3.74 -0.94
C LYS A 603 14.47 3.37 -2.23
N GLY A 604 14.30 4.19 -3.28
CA GLY A 604 14.79 3.88 -4.62
C GLY A 604 16.31 3.82 -4.70
N VAL A 605 16.84 2.95 -5.56
CA VAL A 605 18.27 2.78 -5.82
C VAL A 605 18.58 3.13 -7.27
N LEU A 606 19.31 4.23 -7.48
CA LEU A 606 19.85 4.60 -8.80
C LEU A 606 21.25 3.98 -9.04
N PRO A 607 21.59 3.62 -10.28
CA PRO A 607 22.95 3.20 -10.66
C PRO A 607 23.91 4.40 -10.81
N SER A 608 25.20 4.11 -10.94
CA SER A 608 26.34 5.04 -10.87
C SER A 608 26.68 5.79 -12.17
N GLU A 609 27.63 6.74 -12.06
CA GLU A 609 28.06 7.74 -13.05
C GLU A 609 29.10 7.26 -14.10
N LYS A 610 29.48 8.21 -15.00
CA LYS A 610 30.62 8.26 -15.96
C LYS A 610 30.40 7.52 -17.29
N GLU A 611 30.92 7.95 -18.44
CA GLU A 611 31.95 8.95 -18.85
C GLU A 611 31.33 9.92 -19.91
N ALA A 612 31.66 11.21 -20.04
CA ALA A 612 32.85 11.87 -20.64
C ALA A 612 33.18 11.43 -22.09
N GLU A 613 33.40 12.30 -23.11
CA GLU A 613 33.36 13.80 -23.19
C GLU A 613 32.64 14.25 -24.52
N GLU A 614 32.83 15.33 -25.31
CA GLU A 614 33.87 16.38 -25.56
C GLU A 614 33.20 17.75 -25.97
N VAL A 615 33.96 18.74 -26.47
CA VAL A 615 33.58 20.16 -26.78
C VAL A 615 34.31 20.63 -28.07
N PRO A 616 33.71 21.33 -29.08
CA PRO A 616 33.63 22.81 -29.06
C PRO A 616 32.53 23.57 -29.86
N LEU A 617 32.16 24.73 -29.28
CA LEU A 617 31.89 26.06 -29.86
C LEU A 617 31.66 26.24 -31.38
N VAL A 618 30.53 26.88 -31.72
CA VAL A 618 30.40 27.82 -32.86
C VAL A 618 29.57 29.04 -32.42
N VAL A 619 30.00 30.25 -32.81
CA VAL A 619 29.27 31.52 -32.60
C VAL A 619 29.12 32.24 -33.94
N PRO A 620 27.92 32.78 -34.23
CA PRO A 620 27.79 34.10 -34.86
C PRO A 620 26.71 34.95 -34.14
N THR A 621 26.94 36.19 -33.68
CA THR A 621 27.21 37.44 -34.43
C THR A 621 26.16 37.77 -35.51
N GLY A 622 25.31 38.77 -35.23
CA GLY A 622 24.66 39.61 -36.27
C GLY A 622 25.60 40.76 -36.71
N PRO A 623 25.11 41.91 -37.22
CA PRO A 623 23.72 42.41 -37.41
C PRO A 623 23.25 42.17 -38.89
N GLU A 624 22.27 42.80 -39.56
CA GLU A 624 21.62 44.14 -39.58
C GLU A 624 20.20 44.04 -40.23
N ALA A 625 19.40 45.10 -40.47
CA ALA A 625 18.87 46.17 -39.59
C ALA A 625 17.98 47.17 -40.40
N SER A 626 16.65 47.07 -40.28
CA SER A 626 15.64 48.11 -40.61
C SER A 626 14.27 47.64 -40.09
N ALA A 627 13.50 48.37 -39.26
CA ALA A 627 12.95 49.73 -39.35
C ALA A 627 11.77 49.81 -40.37
N GLU A 628 10.59 50.37 -40.07
CA GLU A 628 10.08 51.16 -38.90
C GLU A 628 8.81 50.46 -38.30
N GLU A 629 7.92 50.96 -37.43
CA GLU A 629 7.63 52.26 -36.78
C GLU A 629 6.72 52.04 -35.51
N ASN A 630 6.36 53.11 -34.77
CA ASN A 630 5.28 53.26 -33.75
C ASN A 630 5.47 52.72 -32.31
N GLN A 631 4.96 53.50 -31.33
CA GLN A 631 5.34 53.45 -29.90
C GLN A 631 4.19 53.76 -28.90
N GLU A 632 4.33 53.21 -27.67
CA GLU A 632 3.87 53.69 -26.35
C GLU A 632 2.36 53.93 -26.05
N PRO A 633 1.94 53.70 -24.79
CA PRO A 633 1.85 54.81 -23.81
C PRO A 633 2.19 54.46 -22.35
N GLU A 634 2.35 55.46 -21.46
CA GLU A 634 2.31 55.23 -19.99
C GLU A 634 1.81 56.43 -19.14
N LYS A 635 1.09 56.12 -18.03
CA LYS A 635 0.73 56.98 -16.86
C LYS A 635 -0.19 58.21 -17.15
N PRO A 636 -0.97 58.78 -16.18
CA PRO A 636 -0.70 59.00 -14.75
C PRO A 636 -1.80 58.53 -13.75
N PRO A 637 -1.68 58.78 -12.41
CA PRO A 637 -2.49 58.10 -11.37
C PRO A 637 -3.44 59.00 -10.52
N ALA A 638 -4.00 58.38 -9.47
CA ALA A 638 -4.50 58.94 -8.19
C ALA A 638 -5.96 59.40 -8.06
N ARG A 639 -6.70 58.74 -7.13
CA ARG A 639 -6.99 59.32 -5.80
C ARG A 639 -7.38 58.25 -4.77
N GLU A 640 -7.18 58.57 -3.49
CA GLU A 640 -7.29 57.66 -2.35
C GLU A 640 -8.67 57.74 -1.65
N TYR A 641 -8.91 56.76 -0.77
CA TYR A 641 -10.04 56.75 0.16
C TYR A 641 -9.79 57.64 1.39
N SER A 642 -10.85 57.98 2.12
CA SER A 642 -10.74 58.31 3.55
C SER A 642 -11.80 57.54 4.36
N ASP A 643 -11.43 57.13 5.56
CA ASP A 643 -12.15 56.18 6.41
C ASP A 643 -13.32 56.76 7.22
N LYS A 644 -14.20 55.84 7.66
CA LYS A 644 -14.98 55.87 8.92
C LYS A 644 -15.86 57.10 9.20
N ASP A 645 -17.09 57.02 8.71
CA ASP A 645 -18.33 57.52 9.35
C ASP A 645 -19.51 56.85 8.58
N ILE A 646 -20.48 56.11 9.14
CA ILE A 646 -20.87 55.80 10.52
C ILE A 646 -21.41 54.34 10.58
N MET A 647 -20.99 53.59 11.61
CA MET A 647 -21.71 52.68 12.53
C MET A 647 -23.11 52.10 12.16
N GLU A 648 -23.51 50.88 12.56
CA GLU A 648 -22.81 49.68 13.11
C GLU A 648 -23.78 48.48 13.17
N GLU A 649 -23.22 47.27 13.24
CA GLU A 649 -23.76 46.02 13.80
C GLU A 649 -25.02 45.28 13.27
N GLN A 650 -24.94 43.94 13.42
CA GLN A 650 -25.98 42.91 13.47
C GLN A 650 -26.88 42.65 12.23
N ALA A 651 -27.27 41.40 11.92
CA ALA A 651 -26.68 40.08 12.23
C ALA A 651 -27.33 39.01 11.33
N GLY A 652 -26.63 37.89 11.11
CA GLY A 652 -27.27 36.60 10.78
C GLY A 652 -27.91 36.45 9.40
N ASN A 653 -27.12 36.13 8.38
CA ASN A 653 -27.63 35.47 7.18
C ASN A 653 -26.65 34.39 6.68
N SER A 654 -26.70 33.21 7.30
CA SER A 654 -25.81 32.09 7.04
C SER A 654 -26.11 31.43 5.69
N ARG A 655 -25.21 31.59 4.72
CA ARG A 655 -25.13 30.71 3.54
C ARG A 655 -24.16 29.58 3.83
N ASP A 656 -24.67 28.36 4.00
CA ASP A 656 -23.86 27.16 4.10
C ASP A 656 -23.22 26.80 2.75
N THR A 657 -22.07 27.40 2.44
CA THR A 657 -21.19 26.98 1.34
C THR A 657 -20.21 25.91 1.82
N VAL A 658 -20.74 24.75 2.21
CA VAL A 658 -19.93 23.59 2.58
C VAL A 658 -19.72 22.71 1.34
N PHE A 659 -18.62 22.96 0.61
CA PHE A 659 -17.78 21.97 -0.10
C PHE A 659 -16.75 22.64 -1.04
N ASP A 660 -15.98 23.60 -0.53
CA ASP A 660 -14.61 23.79 -1.03
C ASP A 660 -13.65 22.89 -0.24
N ALA A 661 -12.67 22.31 -0.93
CA ALA A 661 -11.55 21.66 -0.26
C ALA A 661 -10.65 22.74 0.37
N PRO A 662 -9.99 22.47 1.51
CA PRO A 662 -9.06 23.44 2.07
C PRO A 662 -7.93 23.70 1.08
N VAL A 663 -7.88 24.93 0.55
CA VAL A 663 -6.75 25.42 -0.23
C VAL A 663 -5.55 25.38 0.70
N VAL A 664 -4.57 24.53 0.39
CA VAL A 664 -3.27 24.53 1.08
C VAL A 664 -2.61 25.85 0.74
N ALA A 665 -2.60 26.78 1.69
CA ALA A 665 -1.92 28.06 1.54
C ALA A 665 -0.42 27.80 1.34
N VAL A 666 0.09 28.16 0.17
CA VAL A 666 1.51 28.05 -0.15
C VAL A 666 2.22 29.23 0.51
N ASP A 667 3.14 28.95 1.44
CA ASP A 667 4.01 29.99 2.00
C ASP A 667 5.08 30.36 0.97
N GLU A 668 4.77 31.37 0.15
CA GLU A 668 5.68 31.91 -0.88
C GLU A 668 6.99 32.46 -0.29
N GLU A 669 6.96 32.96 0.95
CA GLU A 669 8.15 33.48 1.63
C GLU A 669 9.04 32.33 2.13
N LEU A 670 8.45 31.23 2.62
CA LEU A 670 9.19 30.00 2.90
C LEU A 670 9.83 29.45 1.61
N LEU A 671 9.11 29.39 0.50
CA LEU A 671 9.69 28.96 -0.78
C LEU A 671 10.86 29.87 -1.21
N ALA A 672 10.74 31.19 -1.05
CA ALA A 672 11.82 32.13 -1.31
C ALA A 672 13.04 31.92 -0.38
N LEU A 673 12.81 31.64 0.91
CA LEU A 673 13.87 31.31 1.88
C LEU A 673 14.59 30.01 1.52
N LYS A 674 13.86 28.94 1.18
CA LYS A 674 14.45 27.66 0.74
C LYS A 674 15.23 27.82 -0.56
N ALA A 675 14.71 28.60 -1.52
CA ALA A 675 15.42 28.91 -2.78
C ALA A 675 16.72 29.69 -2.54
N ARG A 676 16.73 30.70 -1.64
CA ARG A 676 17.94 31.42 -1.23
C ARG A 676 18.96 30.51 -0.53
N LEU A 677 18.50 29.64 0.38
CA LEU A 677 19.39 28.68 1.04
C LEU A 677 20.02 27.72 0.01
N ASN A 678 19.24 27.25 -0.97
CA ASN A 678 19.77 26.42 -2.05
C ASN A 678 20.86 27.14 -2.87
N SER A 679 20.70 28.44 -3.19
CA SER A 679 21.74 29.18 -3.93
C SER A 679 23.03 29.36 -3.11
N LEU A 680 22.91 29.63 -1.80
CA LEU A 680 24.06 29.75 -0.89
C LEU A 680 24.84 28.42 -0.78
N LEU A 681 24.13 27.30 -0.64
CA LEU A 681 24.75 25.97 -0.55
C LEU A 681 25.31 25.49 -1.91
N MET A 682 24.74 25.94 -3.04
CA MET A 682 25.28 25.70 -4.39
C MET A 682 26.64 26.37 -4.64
N GLU A 683 26.91 27.54 -4.04
CA GLU A 683 28.20 28.25 -4.21
C GLU A 683 29.36 27.52 -3.51
N LYS A 684 29.07 26.65 -2.52
CA LYS A 684 30.03 25.83 -1.76
C LYS A 684 31.13 26.64 -1.03
N ASN A 685 30.90 27.93 -0.81
CA ASN A 685 31.85 28.85 -0.18
C ASN A 685 31.40 29.28 1.22
N VAL A 686 31.27 28.30 2.14
CA VAL A 686 30.81 28.51 3.53
C VAL A 686 31.61 29.63 4.22
N CYS A 687 32.91 29.72 3.95
CA CYS A 687 33.82 30.74 4.50
C CYS A 687 33.49 32.19 4.16
N LYS A 688 32.73 32.46 3.09
CA LYS A 688 32.24 33.82 2.77
C LYS A 688 30.76 34.02 3.08
N LEU A 689 30.04 32.93 3.35
CA LEU A 689 28.58 32.89 3.36
C LEU A 689 28.01 32.45 4.71
N HIS A 690 28.83 32.25 5.75
CA HIS A 690 28.40 31.65 7.02
C HIS A 690 27.22 32.41 7.67
N ASP A 691 27.29 33.74 7.74
CA ASP A 691 26.24 34.58 8.33
C ASP A 691 24.93 34.49 7.52
N ASP A 692 25.05 34.42 6.19
CA ASP A 692 23.92 34.29 5.28
C ASP A 692 23.27 32.90 5.37
N ILE A 693 24.08 31.85 5.42
CA ILE A 693 23.64 30.45 5.58
C ILE A 693 22.95 30.28 6.93
N GLU A 694 23.52 30.76 8.04
CA GLU A 694 22.91 30.68 9.37
C GLU A 694 21.60 31.49 9.42
N SER A 695 21.64 32.75 8.97
CA SER A 695 20.48 33.65 9.03
C SER A 695 19.30 33.18 8.17
N VAL A 696 19.55 32.49 7.05
CA VAL A 696 18.49 31.91 6.22
C VAL A 696 18.05 30.54 6.75
N ALA A 697 18.98 29.66 7.14
CA ALA A 697 18.64 28.33 7.66
C ALA A 697 17.81 28.39 8.95
N LEU A 698 18.13 29.30 9.89
CA LEU A 698 17.31 29.51 11.09
C LEU A 698 15.90 30.00 10.75
N LYS A 699 15.73 30.85 9.71
CA LYS A 699 14.41 31.30 9.24
C LYS A 699 13.62 30.19 8.56
N VAL A 700 14.29 29.29 7.83
CA VAL A 700 13.66 28.08 7.27
C VAL A 700 13.19 27.17 8.40
N LEU A 701 14.03 26.83 9.39
CA LEU A 701 13.63 25.96 10.50
C LEU A 701 12.52 26.55 11.37
N ALA A 702 12.43 27.88 11.49
CA ALA A 702 11.35 28.56 12.22
C ALA A 702 9.96 28.42 11.55
N ARG A 703 9.88 27.95 10.29
CA ARG A 703 8.63 27.69 9.55
C ARG A 703 8.51 26.27 8.99
N SER A 704 9.61 25.56 8.89
CA SER A 704 9.76 24.23 8.30
C SER A 704 10.86 23.49 9.06
N PRO A 705 10.63 23.12 10.34
CA PRO A 705 11.59 22.40 11.18
C PRO A 705 11.84 20.96 10.71
N GLU A 706 11.11 20.50 9.70
CA GLU A 706 11.36 19.26 8.97
C GLU A 706 12.41 19.38 7.84
N ASP A 707 12.97 20.57 7.58
CA ASP A 707 13.88 20.83 6.46
C ASP A 707 15.33 20.39 6.73
N GLN A 708 15.73 19.29 6.09
CA GLN A 708 17.07 18.71 6.24
C GLN A 708 18.21 19.56 5.65
N ALA A 709 17.94 20.44 4.68
CA ALA A 709 18.97 21.31 4.10
C ALA A 709 19.36 22.45 5.05
N ALA A 710 18.40 22.96 5.82
CA ALA A 710 18.67 23.95 6.85
C ALA A 710 19.56 23.38 7.97
N TYR A 711 19.29 22.16 8.45
CA TYR A 711 20.22 21.47 9.37
C TYR A 711 21.61 21.25 8.76
N TYR A 712 21.69 20.90 7.47
CA TYR A 712 22.96 20.70 6.78
C TYR A 712 23.80 21.99 6.75
N GLY A 713 23.19 23.12 6.37
CA GLY A 713 23.84 24.43 6.36
C GLY A 713 24.32 24.87 7.76
N LEU A 714 23.49 24.67 8.80
CA LEU A 714 23.89 24.99 10.17
C LEU A 714 25.06 24.14 10.67
N ILE A 715 25.13 22.85 10.32
CA ILE A 715 26.29 22.02 10.67
C ILE A 715 27.57 22.50 9.98
N GLN A 716 27.48 23.02 8.75
CA GLN A 716 28.65 23.62 8.08
C GLN A 716 29.13 24.88 8.82
N VAL A 717 28.21 25.75 9.28
CA VAL A 717 28.54 26.97 10.05
C VAL A 717 29.10 26.64 11.44
N TYR A 718 28.39 25.86 12.26
CA TYR A 718 28.88 25.55 13.62
C TYR A 718 30.10 24.62 13.62
N GLY A 719 30.29 23.81 12.56
CA GLY A 719 31.53 23.08 12.33
C GLY A 719 32.73 24.00 12.07
N LEU A 720 32.54 25.07 11.28
CA LEU A 720 33.55 26.11 11.08
C LEU A 720 33.88 26.83 12.39
N ASN A 721 32.86 27.12 13.21
CA ASN A 721 33.00 27.75 14.53
C ASN A 721 33.48 26.77 15.62
N GLN A 722 33.78 25.51 15.27
CA GLN A 722 34.27 24.45 16.15
C GLN A 722 33.29 24.03 17.27
N ASP A 723 32.01 24.42 17.21
CA ASP A 723 31.00 24.03 18.20
C ASP A 723 30.43 22.63 17.90
N LEU A 724 31.21 21.62 18.28
CA LEU A 724 30.82 20.21 18.23
C LEU A 724 29.54 19.90 19.02
N GLN A 725 29.19 20.70 20.01
CA GLN A 725 28.01 20.45 20.84
C GLN A 725 26.75 20.90 20.09
N ALA A 726 26.77 22.11 19.49
CA ALA A 726 25.73 22.53 18.55
C ALA A 726 25.57 21.53 17.37
N VAL A 727 26.69 21.08 16.78
CA VAL A 727 26.67 20.08 15.70
C VAL A 727 26.06 18.74 16.14
N PHE A 728 26.31 18.26 17.37
CA PHE A 728 25.70 17.05 17.91
C PHE A 728 24.16 17.13 17.95
N LEU A 729 23.61 18.25 18.43
CA LEU A 729 22.16 18.46 18.49
C LEU A 729 21.55 18.52 17.08
N LEU A 730 22.15 19.31 16.19
CA LEU A 730 21.69 19.49 14.81
C LEU A 730 21.79 18.19 14.00
N ALA A 731 22.84 17.39 14.21
CA ALA A 731 22.99 16.11 13.54
C ALA A 731 21.93 15.08 13.97
N LYS A 732 21.61 15.01 15.28
CA LYS A 732 20.59 14.07 15.78
C LYS A 732 19.18 14.43 15.32
N ILE A 733 18.83 15.72 15.23
CA ILE A 733 17.51 16.15 14.71
C ILE A 733 17.47 16.07 13.18
N GLY A 734 18.48 16.60 12.48
CA GLY A 734 18.54 16.59 11.01
C GLY A 734 18.64 15.20 10.39
N ALA A 735 19.06 14.17 11.14
CA ALA A 735 19.01 12.77 10.72
C ALA A 735 17.59 12.20 10.60
N ALA A 736 16.58 12.83 11.24
CA ALA A 736 15.16 12.48 11.13
C ALA A 736 14.36 13.46 10.24
N ALA A 737 14.95 14.61 9.89
CA ALA A 737 14.40 15.58 8.95
C ALA A 737 14.36 15.05 7.50
N LYS A 738 13.71 15.79 6.59
CA LYS A 738 13.53 15.42 5.17
C LYS A 738 14.14 16.47 4.24
N LEU A 739 14.87 16.03 3.22
CA LEU A 739 15.34 16.92 2.16
C LEU A 739 14.23 17.13 1.12
N ASP A 740 13.85 18.39 0.90
CA ASP A 740 12.99 18.80 -0.22
C ASP A 740 13.80 18.75 -1.54
N GLN A 741 13.51 17.73 -2.35
CA GLN A 741 14.23 17.45 -3.60
C GLN A 741 13.74 18.29 -4.78
N GLU A 742 12.64 19.02 -4.64
CA GLU A 742 12.12 19.91 -5.68
C GLU A 742 12.81 21.29 -5.59
N THR A 743 13.01 21.78 -4.36
CA THR A 743 13.69 23.04 -4.09
C THR A 743 15.22 22.92 -4.01
N TYR A 744 15.77 21.91 -3.30
CA TYR A 744 17.21 21.81 -3.07
C TYR A 744 17.92 20.93 -4.12
N LYS A 745 18.94 21.52 -4.75
CA LYS A 745 19.72 20.94 -5.87
C LYS A 745 21.22 20.91 -5.60
N PHE A 746 21.67 21.42 -4.44
CA PHE A 746 23.09 21.50 -4.07
C PHE A 746 23.76 20.15 -3.78
N ALA A 747 22.99 19.12 -3.40
CA ALA A 747 23.51 17.80 -3.07
C ALA A 747 22.51 16.68 -3.40
N ASN A 748 23.03 15.48 -3.68
CA ASN A 748 22.24 14.27 -3.80
C ASN A 748 21.61 13.93 -2.41
N PRO A 749 20.31 13.60 -2.33
CA PRO A 749 19.66 13.12 -1.10
C PRO A 749 20.43 12.01 -0.38
N ASP A 750 21.04 11.06 -1.09
CA ASP A 750 21.82 10.00 -0.47
C ASP A 750 23.13 10.53 0.16
N THR A 751 23.74 11.56 -0.42
CA THR A 751 24.91 12.23 0.17
C THR A 751 24.55 13.01 1.43
N VAL A 752 23.40 13.69 1.46
CA VAL A 752 22.92 14.40 2.67
C VAL A 752 22.53 13.41 3.75
N ASN A 753 21.78 12.35 3.42
CA ASN A 753 21.44 11.30 4.38
C ASN A 753 22.69 10.56 4.89
N LEU A 754 23.69 10.30 4.03
CA LEU A 754 24.96 9.70 4.44
C LEU A 754 25.77 10.65 5.34
N PHE A 755 25.76 11.96 5.09
CA PHE A 755 26.40 12.96 5.95
C PHE A 755 25.82 12.93 7.37
N PHE A 756 24.50 13.04 7.52
CA PHE A 756 23.84 12.93 8.83
C PHE A 756 24.08 11.57 9.49
N LYS A 757 24.04 10.49 8.70
CA LYS A 757 24.32 9.14 9.20
C LYS A 757 25.77 9.00 9.68
N THR A 758 26.76 9.56 9.00
CA THR A 758 28.16 9.53 9.45
C THR A 758 28.32 10.24 10.79
N TRP A 759 27.69 11.40 10.98
CA TRP A 759 27.66 12.06 12.29
C TRP A 759 27.02 11.17 13.39
N VAL A 760 25.89 10.52 13.11
CA VAL A 760 25.11 9.77 14.13
C VAL A 760 25.54 8.30 14.34
N ASP A 761 26.13 7.63 13.34
CA ASP A 761 26.55 6.22 13.38
C ASP A 761 28.08 6.05 13.51
N SER A 762 28.88 7.07 13.18
CA SER A 762 30.35 6.99 13.19
C SER A 762 31.02 7.99 14.13
N VAL A 763 30.61 9.26 14.13
CA VAL A 763 31.25 10.31 14.94
C VAL A 763 30.72 10.33 16.39
N PHE A 764 29.42 10.48 16.57
CA PHE A 764 28.77 10.56 17.89
C PHE A 764 28.37 9.18 18.44
N ASN A 765 29.02 8.11 17.97
CA ASN A 765 28.75 6.74 18.36
C ASN A 765 29.77 6.22 19.39
N LEU A 766 29.29 5.93 20.60
CA LEU A 766 30.10 5.41 21.71
C LEU A 766 30.83 4.10 21.40
N SER A 767 30.31 3.27 20.50
CA SER A 767 30.94 2.00 20.11
C SER A 767 32.14 2.19 19.15
N VAL A 768 32.45 3.43 18.77
CA VAL A 768 33.56 3.81 17.88
C VAL A 768 34.53 4.81 18.57
N ALA A 769 34.06 5.50 19.62
CA ALA A 769 34.83 6.50 20.36
C ALA A 769 35.91 5.88 21.29
N GLU A 770 37.08 5.59 20.72
CA GLU A 770 38.30 5.24 21.47
C GLU A 770 38.78 6.43 22.33
N GLY A 771 39.06 6.20 23.61
CA GLY A 771 39.50 7.23 24.56
C GLY A 771 38.38 7.82 25.45
N ALA A 772 38.64 9.01 25.99
CA ALA A 772 37.77 9.73 26.92
C ALA A 772 37.00 10.90 26.28
N GLU A 773 37.34 11.27 25.04
CA GLU A 773 36.71 12.35 24.27
C GLU A 773 36.80 12.01 22.77
N VAL A 774 35.80 12.42 21.98
CA VAL A 774 35.89 12.35 20.51
C VAL A 774 36.59 13.60 20.01
N ASN A 775 37.81 13.42 19.48
CA ASN A 775 38.62 14.49 18.92
C ASN A 775 38.43 14.52 17.39
N LEU A 776 38.24 15.71 16.84
CA LEU A 776 37.98 15.95 15.42
C LEU A 776 38.85 17.10 14.91
N GLU A 777 39.43 16.89 13.72
CA GLU A 777 40.23 17.89 13.03
C GLU A 777 39.36 18.58 11.98
N PHE A 778 39.30 19.90 12.08
CA PHE A 778 38.57 20.79 11.18
C PHE A 778 39.55 21.61 10.34
N ILE A 779 39.15 22.00 9.13
CA ILE A 779 39.90 22.93 8.30
C ILE A 779 39.15 24.27 8.33
N ASP A 780 39.82 25.34 8.75
CA ASP A 780 39.23 26.68 8.79
C ASP A 780 39.42 27.44 7.46
N CYS A 781 38.98 28.70 7.42
CA CYS A 781 39.02 29.53 6.22
C CYS A 781 40.42 30.02 5.81
N ASN A 782 41.44 29.84 6.65
CA ASN A 782 42.84 30.03 6.30
C ASN A 782 43.48 28.73 5.77
N ASN A 783 42.71 27.64 5.75
CA ASN A 783 43.15 26.27 5.50
C ASN A 783 44.07 25.72 6.61
N ASP A 784 43.96 26.25 7.84
CA ASP A 784 44.66 25.73 9.02
C ASP A 784 43.85 24.59 9.68
N ILE A 785 44.57 23.63 10.28
CA ILE A 785 43.95 22.49 10.98
C ILE A 785 43.64 22.86 12.43
N GLN A 786 42.35 23.02 12.72
CA GLN A 786 41.79 23.29 14.04
C GLN A 786 41.34 22.00 14.73
N LYS A 787 41.30 21.98 16.07
CA LYS A 787 40.97 20.76 16.85
C LYS A 787 39.79 20.98 17.79
N GLY A 788 38.67 20.33 17.48
CA GLY A 788 37.52 20.23 18.37
C GLY A 788 37.57 18.95 19.20
N SER A 789 37.10 19.01 20.45
CA SER A 789 36.89 17.84 21.30
C SER A 789 35.45 17.79 21.83
N MET A 790 34.85 16.60 21.85
CA MET A 790 33.56 16.33 22.50
C MET A 790 33.74 15.33 23.67
N PRO A 791 33.56 15.77 24.92
CA PRO A 791 33.63 14.90 26.10
C PRO A 791 32.68 13.71 26.05
N LYS A 792 33.19 12.51 26.42
CA LYS A 792 32.43 11.25 26.34
C LYS A 792 31.19 11.19 27.25
N ASN A 793 31.16 11.98 28.31
CA ASN A 793 29.97 12.12 29.17
C ASN A 793 28.79 12.81 28.48
N LEU A 794 29.02 13.62 27.42
CA LEU A 794 27.94 14.15 26.57
C LEU A 794 27.42 13.10 25.59
N LEU A 795 28.28 12.20 25.11
CA LEU A 795 27.89 11.10 24.21
C LEU A 795 27.01 10.04 24.90
N TYR A 796 27.03 9.99 26.24
CA TYR A 796 26.05 9.24 27.03
C TYR A 796 24.64 9.86 26.99
N PHE A 797 24.44 11.06 26.41
CA PHE A 797 23.12 11.62 26.22
C PHE A 797 22.51 11.14 24.89
N GLU A 798 21.25 10.68 24.96
CA GLU A 798 20.47 10.32 23.80
C GLU A 798 19.15 11.08 23.80
N LEU A 799 18.73 11.59 22.64
CA LEU A 799 17.44 12.27 22.52
C LEU A 799 16.34 11.20 22.34
N PRO A 800 15.23 11.27 23.10
CA PRO A 800 14.07 10.42 22.83
C PRO A 800 13.54 10.62 21.42
N VAL A 801 13.10 9.53 20.77
CA VAL A 801 12.49 9.59 19.44
C VAL A 801 11.28 10.54 19.44
N GLU A 802 10.48 10.50 20.50
CA GLU A 802 9.31 11.37 20.68
C GLU A 802 9.71 12.86 20.71
N THR A 803 10.82 13.21 21.38
CA THR A 803 11.33 14.60 21.41
C THR A 803 11.75 15.08 20.02
N VAL A 804 12.43 14.22 19.25
CA VAL A 804 12.86 14.55 17.88
C VAL A 804 11.67 14.66 16.92
N GLU A 805 10.71 13.73 17.01
CA GLU A 805 9.49 13.77 16.19
C GLU A 805 8.61 15.00 16.52
N THR A 806 8.51 15.41 17.78
CA THR A 806 7.72 16.60 18.17
C THR A 806 8.34 17.91 17.70
N LEU A 807 9.67 18.02 17.68
CA LEU A 807 10.40 19.16 17.11
C LEU A 807 10.21 19.24 15.58
N ILE A 808 10.21 18.10 14.89
CA ILE A 808 10.14 18.04 13.42
C ILE A 808 8.72 18.24 12.88
N ASN A 809 7.70 17.66 13.51
CA ASN A 809 6.32 17.66 12.97
C ASN A 809 5.54 18.96 13.28
N ASN A 810 6.21 20.12 13.23
CA ASN A 810 5.65 21.45 13.52
C ASN A 810 4.98 21.62 14.90
N GLY A 811 5.28 20.74 15.87
CA GLY A 811 4.70 20.81 17.21
C GLY A 811 5.35 21.87 18.11
N VAL A 812 6.66 22.11 17.93
CA VAL A 812 7.47 22.97 18.83
C VAL A 812 8.52 23.76 18.05
N SER A 813 8.53 25.08 18.21
CA SER A 813 9.58 25.96 17.65
C SER A 813 10.76 26.08 18.60
N LEU A 814 11.95 25.60 18.20
CA LEU A 814 13.19 25.67 18.98
C LEU A 814 14.16 26.74 18.45
N ASP A 815 14.60 27.66 19.30
CA ASP A 815 15.70 28.59 18.98
C ASP A 815 17.06 27.89 19.17
N PHE A 816 17.64 27.39 18.07
CA PHE A 816 18.92 26.68 18.09
C PHE A 816 20.10 27.52 18.62
N ARG A 817 19.99 28.86 18.61
CA ARG A 817 21.01 29.74 19.22
C ARG A 817 21.06 29.61 20.74
N ALA A 818 20.03 29.03 21.37
CA ALA A 818 20.07 28.62 22.76
C ALA A 818 21.00 27.41 23.02
N PHE A 819 21.66 26.87 21.99
CA PHE A 819 22.67 25.81 22.08
C PHE A 819 24.02 26.18 21.45
N ALA A 820 24.13 27.34 20.79
CA ALA A 820 25.36 27.85 20.20
C ALA A 820 26.33 28.45 21.25
N ASP A 821 27.61 28.53 20.88
CA ASP A 821 28.74 29.01 21.70
C ASP A 821 28.94 28.24 23.04
N LEU A 822 28.33 27.06 23.17
CA LEU A 822 28.43 26.22 24.36
C LEU A 822 29.53 25.15 24.26
N GLY A 823 30.29 25.10 23.15
CA GLY A 823 31.41 24.17 22.95
C GLY A 823 32.42 24.05 24.10
N ARG A 824 32.55 25.07 24.97
CA ARG A 824 33.41 25.05 26.18
C ARG A 824 32.65 24.92 27.52
N GLN A 825 31.33 24.76 27.48
CA GLN A 825 30.44 24.67 28.64
C GLN A 825 29.59 23.38 28.60
N SER A 826 30.25 22.23 28.56
CA SER A 826 29.60 20.89 28.46
C SER A 826 28.52 20.64 29.51
N ASP A 827 28.72 21.10 30.75
CA ASP A 827 27.72 21.06 31.82
C ASP A 827 26.45 21.86 31.48
N THR A 828 26.61 23.10 31.01
CA THR A 828 25.52 23.99 30.61
C THR A 828 24.74 23.38 29.44
N PHE A 829 25.45 22.84 28.45
CA PHE A 829 24.86 22.19 27.28
C PHE A 829 24.08 20.92 27.66
N ARG A 830 24.67 20.02 28.45
CA ARG A 830 24.00 18.82 28.98
C ARG A 830 22.73 19.19 29.75
N ASN A 831 22.80 20.20 30.61
CA ASN A 831 21.65 20.60 31.42
C ASN A 831 20.55 21.25 30.55
N ARG A 832 20.90 21.98 29.46
CA ARG A 832 19.94 22.44 28.44
C ARG A 832 19.34 21.28 27.63
N LEU A 833 20.09 20.22 27.30
CA LEU A 833 19.53 19.03 26.64
C LEU A 833 18.49 18.31 27.51
N PHE A 834 18.74 18.16 28.82
CA PHE A 834 17.72 17.68 29.75
C PHE A 834 16.51 18.63 29.83
N GLY A 835 16.75 19.95 29.86
CA GLY A 835 15.69 20.96 29.83
C GLY A 835 14.82 20.90 28.56
N LEU A 836 15.41 20.59 27.40
CA LEU A 836 14.71 20.41 26.13
C LEU A 836 13.76 19.20 26.17
N VAL A 837 14.24 18.05 26.64
CA VAL A 837 13.43 16.83 26.78
C VAL A 837 12.28 17.05 27.77
N GLU A 838 12.56 17.71 28.89
CA GLU A 838 11.56 17.98 29.94
C GLU A 838 10.52 19.06 29.52
N ALA A 839 10.91 20.07 28.74
CA ALA A 839 9.99 21.06 28.18
C ALA A 839 9.06 20.46 27.10
N VAL A 840 9.59 19.56 26.26
CA VAL A 840 8.77 18.86 25.25
C VAL A 840 7.83 17.84 25.89
N ASP A 841 8.23 17.10 26.93
CA ASP A 841 7.34 16.21 27.71
C ASP A 841 6.25 17.00 28.47
N ALA A 842 6.49 18.28 28.77
CA ALA A 842 5.52 19.21 29.34
C ALA A 842 4.59 19.88 28.30
N GLY A 843 4.90 19.77 27.00
CA GLY A 843 4.09 20.34 25.91
C GLY A 843 4.37 21.79 25.55
N GLU A 844 5.55 22.33 25.88
CA GLU A 844 5.93 23.71 25.53
C GLU A 844 6.08 23.91 24.00
N THR A 845 5.29 24.79 23.40
CA THR A 845 5.20 24.99 21.94
C THR A 845 6.28 25.91 21.35
N ARG A 846 7.00 26.64 22.20
CA ARG A 846 8.16 27.45 21.84
C ARG A 846 9.22 27.25 22.90
N ILE A 847 10.46 26.98 22.50
CA ILE A 847 11.56 26.71 23.41
C ILE A 847 12.74 27.65 23.09
N ASP A 848 13.13 28.42 24.09
CA ASP A 848 14.27 29.35 24.06
C ASP A 848 15.14 29.21 25.32
N THR A 849 16.18 30.03 25.45
CA THR A 849 17.11 30.01 26.58
C THR A 849 16.45 30.15 27.96
N ALA A 850 15.33 30.88 28.07
CA ALA A 850 14.63 31.07 29.34
C ALA A 850 13.82 29.82 29.71
N ILE A 851 13.08 29.25 28.75
CA ILE A 851 12.30 28.03 28.95
C ILE A 851 13.25 26.83 29.22
N LEU A 852 14.34 26.70 28.47
CA LEU A 852 15.38 25.71 28.78
C LEU A 852 15.95 25.90 30.19
N GLY A 853 16.14 27.14 30.65
CA GLY A 853 16.57 27.45 32.03
C GLY A 853 15.55 27.12 33.12
N GLN A 854 14.25 27.12 32.80
CA GLN A 854 13.17 26.72 33.71
C GLN A 854 13.15 25.20 33.93
N TYR A 855 13.33 24.41 32.85
CA TYR A 855 13.27 22.95 32.88
C TYR A 855 14.63 22.28 33.13
N ALA A 856 15.76 22.99 32.99
CA ALA A 856 17.09 22.44 33.19
C ALA A 856 17.37 21.97 34.64
N PRO A 857 18.14 20.88 34.82
CA PRO A 857 18.62 20.46 36.15
C PRO A 857 19.48 21.54 36.82
N LYS A 858 19.12 21.91 38.06
CA LYS A 858 19.80 22.94 38.85
C LYS A 858 21.08 22.46 39.56
N THR A 859 21.47 21.20 39.38
CA THR A 859 22.62 20.57 40.06
C THR A 859 23.79 20.38 39.12
N HIS A 860 24.96 20.88 39.51
CA HIS A 860 26.23 20.44 38.92
C HIS A 860 26.55 19.02 39.42
N GLU A 861 26.67 18.10 38.46
CA GLU A 861 27.10 16.68 38.53
C GLU A 861 26.37 15.73 39.52
N SER A 862 26.19 16.11 40.78
CA SER A 862 25.59 15.34 41.89
C SER A 862 24.09 14.98 41.74
N GLY A 863 23.52 15.13 40.55
CA GLY A 863 22.13 14.80 40.22
C GLY A 863 21.94 13.67 39.21
N PHE A 864 23.03 13.08 38.69
CA PHE A 864 22.99 12.11 37.58
C PHE A 864 23.61 10.76 37.95
N GLY A 865 23.13 9.69 37.31
CA GLY A 865 23.74 8.35 37.31
C GLY A 865 23.80 7.78 35.89
N THR A 866 24.43 6.61 35.73
CA THR A 866 24.72 6.02 34.41
C THR A 866 24.09 4.64 34.27
N LEU A 867 23.39 4.40 33.16
CA LEU A 867 22.79 3.11 32.81
C LEU A 867 23.51 2.51 31.61
N LYS A 868 24.17 1.37 31.82
CA LYS A 868 24.79 0.54 30.77
C LYS A 868 23.87 -0.61 30.40
N LEU A 869 23.43 -0.63 29.15
CA LEU A 869 22.56 -1.67 28.59
C LEU A 869 23.38 -2.54 27.64
N ASP A 870 23.36 -3.86 27.86
CA ASP A 870 23.84 -4.85 26.90
C ASP A 870 22.64 -5.62 26.33
N MET A 871 22.28 -5.33 25.08
CA MET A 871 21.19 -6.00 24.35
C MET A 871 21.72 -6.86 23.20
N THR A 872 22.98 -7.29 23.26
CA THR A 872 23.57 -8.19 22.24
C THR A 872 22.74 -9.45 22.01
N GLY A 873 22.21 -10.03 23.09
CA GLY A 873 21.34 -11.22 23.07
C GLY A 873 19.88 -10.97 22.68
N VAL A 874 19.43 -9.72 22.52
CA VAL A 874 18.04 -9.43 22.16
C VAL A 874 17.81 -9.68 20.67
N GLU A 875 16.94 -10.61 20.35
CA GLU A 875 16.40 -10.78 19.00
C GLU A 875 15.26 -9.78 18.75
N GLN A 876 15.42 -8.95 17.72
CA GLN A 876 14.39 -8.03 17.22
C GLN A 876 14.10 -8.38 15.75
N PHE A 877 12.84 -8.72 15.44
CA PHE A 877 12.43 -9.08 14.08
C PHE A 877 12.62 -7.90 13.13
N SER A 878 13.33 -8.13 12.02
CA SER A 878 14.20 -7.13 11.40
C SER A 878 13.53 -5.81 10.96
N THR A 879 13.94 -4.72 11.60
CA THR A 879 13.70 -3.32 11.25
C THR A 879 14.69 -2.78 10.18
N GLY A 880 15.77 -3.52 9.91
CA GLY A 880 16.88 -3.07 9.06
C GLY A 880 17.99 -2.32 9.82
N THR A 881 17.81 -2.02 11.10
CA THR A 881 18.82 -1.39 11.96
C THR A 881 19.66 -2.46 12.67
N LYS A 882 20.99 -2.22 12.82
CA LYS A 882 21.82 -3.00 13.77
C LYS A 882 21.45 -2.70 15.23
N ARG A 883 21.00 -1.46 15.47
CA ARG A 883 20.52 -0.91 16.74
C ARG A 883 19.20 -1.56 17.18
N VAL A 884 19.06 -1.84 18.47
CA VAL A 884 17.85 -2.34 19.13
C VAL A 884 17.05 -1.18 19.72
N THR A 885 15.72 -1.24 19.62
CA THR A 885 14.82 -0.23 20.20
C THR A 885 14.38 -0.63 21.62
N PHE A 886 14.45 0.30 22.56
CA PHE A 886 13.97 0.11 23.93
C PHE A 886 13.30 1.37 24.46
N LEU A 887 12.44 1.24 25.47
CA LEU A 887 11.76 2.37 26.09
C LEU A 887 12.13 2.46 27.57
N VAL A 888 12.33 3.68 28.04
CA VAL A 888 12.61 4.00 29.45
C VAL A 888 11.53 4.95 29.95
N LYS A 889 11.04 4.74 31.17
CA LYS A 889 10.08 5.64 31.84
C LYS A 889 10.61 6.01 33.21
N ARG A 890 10.64 7.32 33.51
CA ARG A 890 11.00 7.88 34.83
C ARG A 890 9.73 8.09 35.66
N GLN A 891 9.63 7.41 36.81
CA GLN A 891 8.51 7.54 37.76
C GLN A 891 7.12 7.51 37.07
N SER A 892 6.33 8.58 37.16
CA SER A 892 4.98 8.69 36.59
C SER A 892 4.94 9.17 35.13
N LYS A 893 6.05 9.68 34.57
CA LYS A 893 6.13 10.37 33.25
C LYS A 893 5.80 9.48 32.04
N ASN A 894 5.83 10.04 30.84
CA ASN A 894 5.64 9.24 29.62
C ASN A 894 6.74 8.17 29.44
N TRP A 895 6.49 7.20 28.57
CA TRP A 895 7.54 6.32 28.06
C TRP A 895 8.30 7.09 26.98
N GLN A 896 9.63 7.06 27.05
CA GLN A 896 10.52 7.65 26.06
C GLN A 896 11.28 6.53 25.33
N THR A 897 11.32 6.60 24.01
CA THR A 897 11.91 5.60 23.14
C THR A 897 13.35 5.97 22.79
N PHE A 898 14.24 5.01 22.98
CA PHE A 898 15.68 5.12 22.74
C PHE A 898 16.15 3.98 21.84
N MET A 899 17.35 4.13 21.28
CA MET A 899 18.02 3.12 20.46
C MET A 899 19.40 2.82 21.00
N THR A 900 19.83 1.56 20.90
CA THR A 900 21.22 1.19 21.21
C THR A 900 22.19 1.73 20.16
N ASP A 901 23.49 1.62 20.42
CA ASP A 901 24.54 1.82 19.43
C ASP A 901 24.65 0.60 18.50
N THR A 902 25.57 0.67 17.52
CA THR A 902 25.65 -0.29 16.41
C THR A 902 26.17 -1.67 16.82
N ASP A 903 26.71 -1.82 18.02
CA ASP A 903 27.12 -3.08 18.67
C ASP A 903 26.02 -3.70 19.57
N ARG A 904 24.82 -3.10 19.60
CA ARG A 904 23.68 -3.42 20.49
C ARG A 904 23.88 -3.12 21.97
N LYS A 905 24.85 -2.28 22.33
CA LYS A 905 24.98 -1.74 23.70
C LYS A 905 24.55 -0.27 23.74
N LYS A 906 24.30 0.26 24.92
CA LYS A 906 24.09 1.70 25.10
C LYS A 906 24.57 2.12 26.48
N THR A 907 25.17 3.30 26.59
CA THR A 907 25.38 3.97 27.87
C THR A 907 24.53 5.23 27.88
N LEU A 908 23.59 5.34 28.82
CA LEU A 908 22.74 6.51 29.01
C LEU A 908 23.08 7.22 30.32
N ILE A 909 23.24 8.54 30.28
CA ILE A 909 23.21 9.38 31.49
C ILE A 909 21.76 9.71 31.84
N LEU A 910 21.37 9.47 33.10
CA LEU A 910 20.01 9.63 33.60
C LEU A 910 20.00 10.52 34.84
N LEU A 911 18.92 11.28 35.02
CA LEU A 911 18.68 12.06 36.24
C LEU A 911 18.29 11.14 37.40
N LYS A 912 18.63 11.50 38.64
CA LYS A 912 18.25 10.74 39.84
C LYS A 912 16.73 10.47 39.88
N GLY A 913 16.35 9.22 40.18
CA GLY A 913 14.95 8.80 40.34
C GLY A 913 14.70 7.32 40.07
N GLU A 914 13.44 6.91 40.18
CA GLU A 914 13.00 5.54 39.85
C GLU A 914 12.67 5.41 38.36
N TYR A 915 13.03 4.27 37.78
CA TYR A 915 12.93 3.98 36.35
C TYR A 915 12.37 2.60 36.06
N TYR A 916 11.71 2.48 34.91
CA TYR A 916 11.26 1.23 34.30
C TYR A 916 11.86 1.08 32.91
N LEU A 917 12.33 -0.13 32.56
CA LEU A 917 12.89 -0.46 31.25
C LEU A 917 11.97 -1.44 30.52
N LYS A 918 11.63 -1.16 29.26
CA LYS A 918 10.74 -1.95 28.41
C LYS A 918 11.42 -2.29 27.08
N VAL A 919 11.43 -3.58 26.71
CA VAL A 919 12.04 -4.10 25.47
C VAL A 919 11.08 -5.11 24.84
N ASN A 920 10.88 -5.05 23.52
CA ASN A 920 9.90 -5.89 22.80
C ASN A 920 8.51 -5.90 23.48
N ASP A 921 8.02 -4.70 23.79
CA ASP A 921 6.76 -4.39 24.51
C ASP A 921 6.58 -4.99 25.92
N ARG A 922 7.60 -5.62 26.51
CA ARG A 922 7.57 -6.14 27.87
C ARG A 922 8.45 -5.30 28.79
N VAL A 923 7.95 -4.96 29.98
CA VAL A 923 8.81 -4.43 31.05
C VAL A 923 9.79 -5.53 31.44
N LYS A 924 11.09 -5.23 31.37
CA LYS A 924 12.19 -6.17 31.67
C LYS A 924 12.69 -5.98 33.10
N SER A 925 12.81 -4.74 33.56
CA SER A 925 13.28 -4.41 34.90
C SER A 925 12.75 -3.06 35.40
N ALA A 926 12.96 -2.81 36.69
CA ALA A 926 12.74 -1.53 37.36
C ALA A 926 13.89 -1.29 38.34
N PHE A 927 14.41 -0.07 38.40
CA PHE A 927 15.60 0.28 39.18
C PHE A 927 15.56 1.75 39.64
N GLU A 928 16.30 2.07 40.70
CA GLU A 928 16.53 3.44 41.17
C GLU A 928 17.91 3.90 40.69
N VAL A 929 18.00 5.06 40.04
CA VAL A 929 19.26 5.72 39.68
C VAL A 929 19.62 6.73 40.77
N LYS A 930 20.76 6.54 41.45
CA LYS A 930 21.34 7.51 42.40
C LYS A 930 22.47 8.33 41.76
N ALA A 931 22.87 9.39 42.45
CA ALA A 931 23.96 10.26 42.02
C ALA A 931 25.31 9.50 42.02
N GLY A 932 26.01 9.50 40.89
CA GLY A 932 27.28 8.78 40.70
C GLY A 932 27.15 7.25 40.61
N GLU A 933 25.93 6.70 40.62
CA GLU A 933 25.70 5.25 40.54
C GLU A 933 25.80 4.77 39.09
N GLU A 934 26.42 3.61 38.88
CA GLU A 934 26.48 2.92 37.59
C GLU A 934 25.67 1.62 37.65
N ILE A 935 24.61 1.55 36.86
CA ILE A 935 23.71 0.39 36.74
C ILE A 935 24.04 -0.33 35.45
N THR A 936 24.31 -1.64 35.52
CA THR A 936 24.52 -2.48 34.33
C THR A 936 23.39 -3.51 34.21
N GLU A 937 22.68 -3.46 33.09
CA GLU A 937 21.53 -4.31 32.77
C GLU A 937 21.82 -5.09 31.48
N LYS A 938 21.79 -6.42 31.55
CA LYS A 938 22.01 -7.31 30.40
C LYS A 938 20.71 -7.99 30.01
N ILE A 939 20.18 -7.59 28.85
CA ILE A 939 18.88 -8.07 28.37
C ILE A 939 19.09 -9.22 27.38
N GLN A 940 18.36 -10.30 27.63
CA GLN A 940 18.06 -11.41 26.73
C GLN A 940 16.54 -11.39 26.52
#